data_AF-A0A7R7EPG7-F1
#
_entry.id   AF-A0A7R7EPG7-F1
#
_cell.length_a   1.000
_cell.length_b   1.000
_cell.length_c   1.000
_cell.angle_alpha   90.00
_cell.angle_beta   90.00
_cell.angle_gamma   90.00
#
_symmetry.space_group_name_H-M   'P 1'
#
loop_
_entity.id
_entity.type
_entity.pdbx_description
1 polymer ?
#
loop_
_entity_poly.entity_id
_entity_poly.type
_entity_poly.pdbx_seq_one_letter_code
_entity_poly.pdbx_strand_id
1 'polypeptide(L)'
;MKILKRCINQLNILRSEGITKEAIIQAFEKNPNQSIYVLDNEGKLSGIITLGSFGREKKNPNNWINVRFKSLFNSAREKEEAEDIFKGNKAIRTLPIVSKDNELLYEYYYMIENKKLSEQISMINEESIEEEIYPFSKFLLDSGYKKIIIFDKSNKFLEIYNYLVKCNNLDVYLMTDVNNRYKDINIISYEDIYSFQPNLILGIDENEVKIMKLKLDYMEKTQINSLLNLLNQRDFMVKYKDIVNYLKEKKIKFYVFELPIISKIINVSEIERDRIENRISIETLIMKVEENYEKLKKLVPDKYTVQEIKEIIDRPLTILRDNIKINADFESSLVNVIDGKRITTDTPNEYSNYIHIFGPCTVYGVYVEDQYTIPSYIQRLINMNNSINYKVVNHGVPGLERSFSQEYINSIELREGDIIIDIERISINTITNYKEYFEKINVPYTELSNVFDRPHNYGECFIEMPEHTTYIGNKLLSQKIYNVIQEEINNNSKGSIIRENNDNINRVFQDPNSSIENAQLKKYLEELHNLVNIQSAKLIGSIVMNCNPFTLGHRYLIEKALECVDHLIIFVVEENKSYFSFEDRIELVRRGTEDLINVTVIPSGKFIISTVTFPEYFNKDNLQNVSIDMSKDIRIFGKHIATTLNISKRFIGEEPIDYVTKQYNNSLKEILPLYNIEVFEIPRKEHNDQVISASKVRKYLEEKDFNKIKEIVPRSTYEFLKQRYK
;
A
#
# COMPACT_ATOMS: atom_id res chain seq x y z
N MET A 1 19.26 -19.62 21.32
CA MET A 1 19.85 -18.35 20.84
C MET A 1 21.24 -18.24 21.45
N LYS A 2 22.32 -18.36 20.66
CA LYS A 2 23.69 -18.28 21.20
C LYS A 2 24.06 -16.81 21.37
N ILE A 3 24.17 -16.35 22.61
CA ILE A 3 24.65 -14.99 22.90
C ILE A 3 26.17 -14.98 22.86
N LEU A 4 26.70 -13.98 22.20
CA LEU A 4 28.11 -13.71 22.01
C LEU A 4 28.42 -12.31 22.53
N LYS A 5 29.69 -12.10 22.91
CA LYS A 5 30.22 -10.84 23.41
C LYS A 5 31.17 -10.25 22.37
N ARG A 6 31.08 -8.95 22.07
CA ARG A 6 32.11 -8.21 21.32
C ARG A 6 32.77 -7.21 22.22
N CYS A 7 34.10 -7.22 22.25
CA CYS A 7 34.89 -6.26 23.02
C CYS A 7 34.82 -4.87 22.37
N ILE A 8 35.14 -3.81 23.12
CA ILE A 8 35.04 -2.42 22.66
C ILE A 8 35.77 -2.14 21.34
N ASN A 9 36.92 -2.78 21.11
CA ASN A 9 37.73 -2.64 19.89
C ASN A 9 37.09 -3.28 18.64
N GLN A 10 36.03 -4.05 18.81
CA GLN A 10 35.24 -4.68 17.76
C GLN A 10 33.89 -3.96 17.56
N LEU A 11 33.67 -2.84 18.24
CA LEU A 11 32.44 -2.05 18.11
C LEU A 11 32.58 -0.94 17.08
N ASN A 12 31.48 -0.65 16.39
CA ASN A 12 31.34 0.56 15.60
C ASN A 12 31.04 1.71 16.56
N ILE A 13 31.99 2.62 16.78
CA ILE A 13 31.85 3.75 17.71
C ILE A 13 32.13 5.06 16.97
N LEU A 14 31.24 6.04 17.14
CA LEU A 14 31.42 7.41 16.67
C LEU A 14 31.34 8.39 17.85
N ARG A 15 32.13 9.46 17.83
CA ARG A 15 31.97 10.59 18.76
C ARG A 15 30.91 11.55 18.24
N SER A 16 30.18 12.20 19.13
CA SER A 16 29.06 13.09 18.80
C SER A 16 29.42 14.20 17.81
N GLU A 17 30.63 14.76 17.90
CA GLU A 17 31.16 15.78 16.98
C GLU A 17 31.52 15.25 15.58
N GLY A 18 31.70 13.93 15.44
CA GLY A 18 32.09 13.26 14.19
C GLY A 18 30.94 12.57 13.46
N ILE A 19 29.69 12.83 13.85
CA ILE A 19 28.52 12.20 13.24
C ILE A 19 28.19 12.88 11.92
N THR A 20 28.72 12.31 10.85
CA THR A 20 28.32 12.65 9.47
C THR A 20 27.64 11.45 8.82
N LYS A 21 26.90 11.71 7.73
CA LYS A 21 26.27 10.66 6.93
C LYS A 21 27.31 9.65 6.44
N GLU A 22 28.48 10.14 6.03
CA GLU A 22 29.62 9.37 5.53
C GLU A 22 30.23 8.48 6.62
N ALA A 23 30.42 9.00 7.84
CA ALA A 23 30.95 8.23 8.96
C ALA A 23 30.03 7.08 9.39
N ILE A 24 28.71 7.30 9.30
CA ILE A 24 27.68 6.28 9.57
C ILE A 24 27.71 5.19 8.49
N ILE A 25 27.79 5.57 7.21
CA ILE A 25 27.84 4.62 6.08
C ILE A 25 29.09 3.75 6.17
N GLN A 26 30.27 4.34 6.36
CA GLN A 26 31.53 3.59 6.49
C GLN A 26 31.50 2.57 7.64
N ALA A 27 30.86 2.93 8.76
CA ALA A 27 30.71 2.02 9.89
C ALA A 27 29.80 0.82 9.55
N PHE A 28 28.70 1.03 8.80
CA PHE A 28 27.83 -0.06 8.35
C PHE A 28 28.45 -0.88 7.20
N GLU A 29 29.23 -0.30 6.31
CA GLU A 29 29.94 -1.06 5.26
C GLU A 29 30.93 -2.06 5.86
N LYS A 30 31.65 -1.63 6.91
CA LYS A 30 32.60 -2.50 7.61
C LYS A 30 31.89 -3.64 8.35
N ASN A 31 30.75 -3.35 8.98
CA ASN A 31 29.98 -4.31 9.76
C ASN A 31 28.46 -4.03 9.65
N PRO A 32 27.76 -4.53 8.61
CA PRO A 32 26.37 -4.13 8.31
C PRO A 32 25.36 -4.64 9.33
N ASN A 33 25.74 -5.63 10.14
CA ASN A 33 24.91 -6.25 11.17
C ASN A 33 25.15 -5.68 12.58
N GLN A 34 25.94 -4.61 12.72
CA GLN A 34 26.29 -4.02 14.02
C GLN A 34 25.74 -2.60 14.16
N SER A 35 25.11 -2.31 15.31
CA SER A 35 24.71 -0.95 15.68
C SER A 35 25.93 -0.05 15.90
N ILE A 36 25.81 1.23 15.59
CA ILE A 36 26.86 2.22 15.87
C ILE A 36 26.55 2.88 17.21
N TYR A 37 27.52 2.88 18.12
CA TYR A 37 27.41 3.53 19.41
C TYR A 37 27.95 4.95 19.35
N VAL A 38 27.18 5.90 19.87
CA VAL A 38 27.54 7.31 19.91
C VAL A 38 28.06 7.67 21.29
N LEU A 39 29.28 8.20 21.36
CA LEU A 39 29.87 8.73 22.58
C LEU A 39 29.80 10.25 22.62
N ASP A 40 29.48 10.82 23.78
CA ASP A 40 29.60 12.26 24.00
C ASP A 40 31.07 12.71 24.15
N ASN A 41 31.27 14.00 24.42
CA ASN A 41 32.58 14.61 24.52
C ASN A 41 33.37 14.15 25.77
N GLU A 42 32.68 13.58 26.76
CA GLU A 42 33.29 12.97 27.95
C GLU A 42 33.58 11.47 27.74
N GLY A 43 33.24 10.90 26.57
CA GLY A 43 33.43 9.49 26.24
C GLY A 43 32.32 8.58 26.76
N LYS A 44 31.20 9.13 27.23
CA LYS A 44 30.06 8.37 27.75
C LYS A 44 29.06 8.04 26.65
N LEU A 45 28.36 6.92 26.78
CA LEU A 45 27.39 6.46 25.79
C LEU A 45 26.15 7.36 25.79
N SER A 46 25.94 8.10 24.69
CA SER A 46 24.87 9.08 24.55
C SER A 46 23.80 8.70 23.52
N GLY A 47 24.06 7.69 22.67
CA GLY A 47 23.11 7.26 21.66
C GLY A 47 23.49 5.99 20.91
N ILE A 48 22.54 5.46 20.14
CA ILE A 48 22.76 4.35 19.20
C ILE A 48 22.18 4.70 17.82
N ILE A 49 22.93 4.43 16.76
CA ILE A 49 22.47 4.50 15.38
C ILE A 49 22.36 3.06 14.86
N THR A 50 21.18 2.69 14.39
CA THR A 50 20.92 1.38 13.76
C THR A 50 20.73 1.56 12.26
N LEU A 51 21.01 0.54 11.45
CA LEU A 51 20.82 0.61 10.00
C LEU A 51 19.36 0.99 9.64
N GLY A 52 18.41 0.51 10.44
CA GLY A 52 16.99 0.87 10.31
C GLY A 52 16.68 2.33 10.70
N SER A 53 17.26 2.88 11.77
CA SER A 53 17.02 4.28 12.16
C SER A 53 17.66 5.26 11.16
N PHE A 54 18.87 4.96 10.71
CA PHE A 54 19.54 5.73 9.66
C PHE A 54 18.80 5.65 8.31
N GLY A 55 18.28 4.46 7.96
CA GLY A 55 17.53 4.24 6.72
C GLY A 55 16.17 4.97 6.65
N ARG A 56 15.50 5.17 7.80
CA ARG A 56 14.20 5.86 7.88
C ARG A 56 14.30 7.39 7.84
N GLU A 57 15.34 7.96 8.44
CA GLU A 57 15.46 9.40 8.69
C GLU A 57 16.55 10.07 7.82
N LYS A 58 16.74 9.61 6.58
CA LYS A 58 17.86 10.03 5.69
C LYS A 58 17.98 11.55 5.47
N LYS A 59 16.90 12.31 5.66
CA LYS A 59 16.82 13.77 5.42
C LYS A 59 16.91 14.62 6.69
N ASN A 60 16.94 14.02 7.89
CA ASN A 60 16.88 14.77 9.14
C ASN A 60 17.98 14.30 10.13
N PRO A 61 19.17 14.92 10.10
CA PRO A 61 20.34 14.47 10.89
C PRO A 61 20.09 14.38 12.39
N ASN A 62 19.22 15.23 12.94
CA ASN A 62 18.87 15.26 14.35
C ASN A 62 18.16 13.97 14.83
N ASN A 63 17.66 13.14 13.92
CA ASN A 63 16.93 11.90 14.23
C ASN A 63 17.74 10.62 13.99
N TRP A 64 18.99 10.71 13.52
CA TRP A 64 19.82 9.51 13.29
C TRP A 64 20.20 8.81 14.59
N ILE A 65 20.43 9.59 15.64
CA ILE A 65 20.85 9.15 16.95
C ILE A 65 19.62 8.79 17.76
N ASN A 66 19.41 7.51 18.03
CA ASN A 66 18.40 7.10 18.98
C ASN A 66 18.96 7.28 20.39
N VAL A 67 18.43 8.25 21.13
CA VAL A 67 18.74 8.49 22.55
C VAL A 67 17.89 7.64 23.49
N ARG A 68 16.84 6.98 22.98
CA ARG A 68 15.98 6.04 23.72
C ARG A 68 16.38 4.61 23.35
N PHE A 69 17.43 4.13 24.00
CA PHE A 69 17.92 2.77 23.86
C PHE A 69 18.08 2.10 25.24
N LYS A 70 18.16 0.78 25.24
CA LYS A 70 18.36 0.00 26.46
C LYS A 70 19.84 -0.38 26.59
N SER A 71 20.45 -0.09 27.74
CA SER A 71 21.78 -0.52 28.15
C SER A 71 21.70 -1.29 29.46
N LEU A 72 22.76 -2.02 29.81
CA LEU A 72 22.90 -2.70 31.10
C LEU A 72 24.20 -2.25 31.78
N PHE A 73 24.18 -2.16 33.11
CA PHE A 73 25.39 -1.90 33.88
C PHE A 73 26.24 -3.18 34.00
N ASN A 74 27.55 -3.02 34.00
CA ASN A 74 28.47 -4.11 34.26
C ASN A 74 28.24 -4.69 35.66
N SER A 75 27.80 -5.94 35.70
CA SER A 75 27.43 -6.66 36.92
C SER A 75 27.72 -8.15 36.78
N ALA A 76 27.75 -8.87 37.90
CA ALA A 76 27.93 -10.33 37.88
C ALA A 76 26.79 -11.07 37.15
N ARG A 77 25.63 -10.42 36.94
CA ARG A 77 24.43 -11.00 36.33
C ARG A 77 24.06 -10.40 34.98
N GLU A 78 24.87 -9.49 34.44
CA GLU A 78 24.61 -8.78 33.18
C GLU A 78 24.28 -9.72 31.99
N LYS A 79 24.86 -10.92 31.97
CA LYS A 79 24.67 -11.89 30.89
C LYS A 79 23.30 -12.55 30.98
N GLU A 80 22.86 -12.90 32.19
CA GLU A 80 21.50 -13.41 32.44
C GLU A 80 20.47 -12.34 32.09
N GLU A 81 20.71 -11.09 32.50
CA GLU A 81 19.84 -9.95 32.20
C GLU A 81 19.75 -9.69 30.68
N ALA A 82 20.88 -9.78 29.96
CA ALA A 82 20.89 -9.68 28.50
C ALA A 82 20.09 -10.81 27.85
N GLU A 83 20.21 -12.05 28.34
CA GLU A 83 19.43 -13.21 27.87
C GLU A 83 17.93 -12.98 28.02
N ASP A 84 17.48 -12.48 29.17
CA ASP A 84 16.07 -12.24 29.44
C ASP A 84 15.53 -11.09 28.57
N ILE A 85 16.31 -10.04 28.35
CA ILE A 85 15.92 -8.94 27.47
C ILE A 85 15.76 -9.43 26.02
N PHE A 86 16.70 -10.21 25.50
CA PHE A 86 16.58 -10.73 24.13
C PHE A 86 15.42 -11.73 23.97
N LYS A 87 15.13 -12.54 25.00
CA LYS A 87 13.95 -13.42 24.99
C LYS A 87 12.64 -12.63 25.03
N GLY A 88 12.59 -11.56 25.83
CA GLY A 88 11.41 -10.72 26.00
C GLY A 88 11.17 -9.73 24.85
N ASN A 89 12.21 -9.34 24.11
CA ASN A 89 12.09 -8.40 23.00
C ASN A 89 13.03 -8.75 21.85
N LYS A 90 12.49 -9.47 20.85
CA LYS A 90 13.21 -9.91 19.64
C LYS A 90 13.64 -8.77 18.70
N ALA A 91 13.19 -7.53 18.93
CA ALA A 91 13.63 -6.37 18.16
C ALA A 91 14.99 -5.84 18.62
N ILE A 92 15.38 -6.09 19.87
CA ILE A 92 16.68 -5.73 20.41
C ILE A 92 17.68 -6.80 19.94
N ARG A 93 18.61 -6.42 19.06
CA ARG A 93 19.61 -7.35 18.49
C ARG A 93 20.98 -7.25 19.13
N THR A 94 21.28 -6.10 19.71
CA THR A 94 22.51 -5.83 20.47
C THR A 94 22.17 -5.08 21.74
N LEU A 95 22.98 -5.29 22.79
CA LEU A 95 22.84 -4.63 24.09
C LEU A 95 24.21 -4.11 24.54
N PRO A 96 24.40 -2.79 24.65
CA PRO A 96 25.61 -2.23 25.23
C PRO A 96 25.67 -2.46 26.74
N ILE A 97 26.86 -2.82 27.21
CA ILE A 97 27.21 -2.88 28.63
C ILE A 97 28.03 -1.65 28.97
N VAL A 98 27.62 -0.94 30.02
CA VAL A 98 28.23 0.32 30.46
C VAL A 98 28.78 0.24 31.89
N SER A 99 29.77 1.09 32.20
CA SER A 99 30.24 1.31 33.58
C SER A 99 29.21 2.07 34.42
N LYS A 100 29.44 2.20 35.73
CA LYS A 100 28.59 3.03 36.60
C LYS A 100 28.57 4.50 36.18
N ASP A 101 29.61 4.96 35.51
CA ASP A 101 29.75 6.32 34.97
C ASP A 101 29.27 6.43 33.51
N ASN A 102 28.55 5.42 33.01
CA ASN A 102 27.96 5.32 31.67
C ASN A 102 28.99 5.25 30.51
N GLU A 103 30.20 4.77 30.80
CA GLU A 103 31.21 4.49 29.76
C GLU A 103 30.90 3.16 29.07
N LEU A 104 30.94 3.12 27.74
CA LEU A 104 30.72 1.89 26.97
C LEU A 104 31.88 0.91 27.17
N LEU A 105 31.60 -0.32 27.61
CA LEU A 105 32.62 -1.34 27.87
C LEU A 105 32.65 -2.44 26.79
N TYR A 106 31.49 -2.96 26.38
CA TYR A 106 31.34 -4.01 25.35
C TYR A 106 29.86 -4.17 24.98
N GLU A 107 29.54 -5.07 24.04
CA GLU A 107 28.15 -5.44 23.74
C GLU A 107 27.91 -6.95 23.87
N TYR A 108 26.68 -7.33 24.24
CA TYR A 108 26.12 -8.65 23.94
C TYR A 108 25.26 -8.59 22.68
N TYR A 109 25.29 -9.66 21.89
CA TYR A 109 24.47 -9.84 20.70
C TYR A 109 24.18 -11.33 20.48
N TYR A 110 23.25 -11.66 19.60
CA TYR A 110 23.04 -13.03 19.16
C TYR A 110 23.19 -13.19 17.66
N MET A 111 23.80 -14.30 17.24
CA MET A 111 23.96 -14.64 15.82
C MET A 111 22.64 -15.13 15.23
N ILE A 112 22.31 -14.62 14.05
CA ILE A 112 21.25 -15.15 13.19
C ILE A 112 21.94 -15.90 12.06
N GLU A 113 21.67 -17.20 11.91
CA GLU A 113 22.05 -17.96 10.71
C GLU A 113 21.18 -17.47 9.54
N ASN A 114 21.66 -16.48 8.79
CA ASN A 114 20.98 -16.01 7.59
C ASN A 114 21.53 -16.71 6.36
N LYS A 115 20.76 -17.68 5.83
CA LYS A 115 20.94 -18.30 4.50
C LYS A 115 20.77 -17.34 3.31
N LYS A 116 20.32 -16.10 3.54
CA LYS A 116 19.90 -15.14 2.49
C LYS A 116 20.97 -14.18 1.96
N LEU A 117 22.21 -14.23 2.47
CA LEU A 117 23.23 -13.25 2.07
C LEU A 117 24.10 -13.70 0.89
N SER A 118 24.19 -15.02 0.62
CA SER A 118 24.87 -15.55 -0.56
C SER A 118 24.05 -15.41 -1.85
N GLU A 119 22.72 -15.36 -1.75
CA GLU A 119 21.80 -15.18 -2.90
C GLU A 119 21.80 -13.74 -3.44
N GLN A 120 22.25 -12.75 -2.65
CA GLN A 120 22.37 -11.37 -3.12
C GLN A 120 23.69 -11.07 -3.86
N ILE A 121 24.63 -12.02 -3.89
CA ILE A 121 25.95 -11.85 -4.52
C ILE A 121 26.05 -12.66 -5.83
N SER A 122 25.16 -13.61 -6.09
CA SER A 122 25.28 -14.59 -7.20
C SER A 122 24.41 -14.34 -8.44
N MET A 123 23.72 -13.19 -8.58
CA MET A 123 22.98 -12.83 -9.81
C MET A 123 23.66 -11.73 -10.63
N ILE A 124 24.97 -11.62 -10.50
CA ILE A 124 25.81 -10.81 -11.39
C ILE A 124 26.82 -11.78 -11.98
N ASN A 125 26.45 -12.46 -13.05
CA ASN A 125 27.38 -12.84 -14.10
C ASN A 125 26.63 -13.19 -15.39
N GLU A 126 26.98 -12.40 -16.41
CA GLU A 126 27.18 -12.80 -17.80
C GLU A 126 25.99 -13.30 -18.60
N GLU A 127 25.40 -12.38 -19.39
CA GLU A 127 25.06 -12.69 -20.79
C GLU A 127 25.11 -11.42 -21.67
N SER A 128 26.05 -11.44 -22.63
CA SER A 128 26.26 -10.60 -23.83
C SER A 128 26.02 -9.08 -23.75
N ILE A 129 27.12 -8.32 -23.63
CA ILE A 129 27.18 -6.84 -23.65
C ILE A 129 27.79 -6.29 -24.96
N GLU A 130 28.19 -7.12 -25.92
CA GLU A 130 29.08 -6.65 -26.99
C GLU A 130 28.41 -5.87 -28.15
N GLU A 131 27.09 -5.91 -28.35
CA GLU A 131 26.51 -5.32 -29.58
C GLU A 131 25.90 -3.91 -29.47
N GLU A 132 25.83 -3.27 -28.29
CA GLU A 132 25.22 -1.92 -28.18
C GLU A 132 25.98 -0.90 -27.32
N ILE A 133 27.29 -1.06 -27.10
CA ILE A 133 28.14 -0.06 -26.41
C ILE A 133 29.14 0.63 -27.35
N TYR A 134 29.10 0.36 -28.66
CA TYR A 134 29.90 1.07 -29.66
C TYR A 134 29.71 2.62 -29.74
N PRO A 135 28.57 3.24 -29.33
CA PRO A 135 28.38 4.68 -29.49
C PRO A 135 29.14 5.56 -28.48
N PHE A 136 29.38 5.09 -27.25
CA PHE A 136 29.81 5.97 -26.15
C PHE A 136 31.29 6.36 -26.21
N SER A 137 32.18 5.40 -26.39
CA SER A 137 33.62 5.67 -26.50
C SER A 137 33.97 6.44 -27.78
N LYS A 138 33.28 6.13 -28.88
CA LYS A 138 33.38 6.88 -30.13
C LYS A 138 32.91 8.32 -29.97
N PHE A 139 31.78 8.56 -29.30
CA PHE A 139 31.31 9.91 -29.00
C PHE A 139 32.29 10.71 -28.14
N LEU A 140 32.87 10.10 -27.11
CA LEU A 140 33.88 10.75 -26.26
C LEU A 140 35.08 11.21 -27.10
N LEU A 141 35.57 10.34 -27.98
CA LEU A 141 36.68 10.64 -28.90
C LEU A 141 36.30 11.72 -29.93
N ASP A 142 35.13 11.59 -30.56
CA ASP A 142 34.63 12.54 -31.57
C ASP A 142 34.35 13.93 -30.95
N SER A 143 34.04 13.98 -29.65
CA SER A 143 33.83 15.22 -28.87
C SER A 143 35.12 15.74 -28.23
N GLY A 144 36.27 15.12 -28.51
CA GLY A 144 37.59 15.58 -28.05
C GLY A 144 37.96 15.21 -26.61
N TYR A 145 37.15 14.41 -25.92
CA TYR A 145 37.44 13.91 -24.58
C TYR A 145 38.39 12.70 -24.67
N LYS A 146 39.57 12.83 -24.06
CA LYS A 146 40.64 11.82 -24.13
C LYS A 146 41.18 11.43 -22.76
N LYS A 147 41.26 12.36 -21.80
CA LYS A 147 41.70 12.16 -20.42
C LYS A 147 40.49 12.21 -19.49
N ILE A 148 40.05 11.05 -19.04
CA ILE A 148 38.82 10.86 -18.30
C ILE A 148 39.15 10.41 -16.88
N ILE A 149 38.59 11.08 -15.88
CA ILE A 149 38.64 10.62 -14.49
C ILE A 149 37.27 10.05 -14.12
N ILE A 150 37.25 8.88 -13.51
CA ILE A 150 36.06 8.27 -12.92
C ILE A 150 36.16 8.39 -11.41
N PHE A 151 35.10 8.94 -10.82
CA PHE A 151 34.94 9.17 -9.40
C PHE A 151 33.64 8.53 -8.91
N ASP A 152 33.71 7.62 -7.95
CA ASP A 152 32.54 6.92 -7.45
C ASP A 152 32.74 6.52 -5.99
N LYS A 153 31.63 6.51 -5.23
CA LYS A 153 31.57 6.00 -3.86
C LYS A 153 30.80 4.68 -3.75
N SER A 154 30.25 4.17 -4.85
CA SER A 154 29.46 2.92 -4.94
C SER A 154 30.29 1.76 -5.55
N ASN A 155 29.77 0.53 -5.60
CA ASN A 155 30.48 -0.62 -6.22
C ASN A 155 30.36 -0.67 -7.77
N LYS A 156 29.70 0.31 -8.43
CA LYS A 156 29.40 0.28 -9.87
C LYS A 156 30.52 0.84 -10.78
N PHE A 157 31.56 1.48 -10.24
CA PHE A 157 32.63 2.10 -11.05
C PHE A 157 33.53 1.13 -11.80
N LEU A 158 33.70 -0.11 -11.30
CA LEU A 158 34.66 -1.04 -11.90
C LEU A 158 34.20 -1.47 -13.30
N GLU A 159 32.89 -1.58 -13.52
CA GLU A 159 32.31 -1.96 -14.81
C GLU A 159 32.53 -0.88 -15.88
N ILE A 160 32.29 0.40 -15.53
CA ILE A 160 32.47 1.53 -16.44
C ILE A 160 33.97 1.77 -16.72
N TYR A 161 34.82 1.66 -15.69
CA TYR A 161 36.27 1.75 -15.83
C TYR A 161 36.83 0.66 -16.77
N ASN A 162 36.49 -0.61 -16.51
CA ASN A 162 36.96 -1.75 -17.29
C ASN A 162 36.49 -1.69 -18.75
N TYR A 163 35.37 -1.02 -19.03
CA TYR A 163 34.89 -0.77 -20.37
C TYR A 163 35.69 0.34 -21.08
N LEU A 164 35.80 1.52 -20.45
CA LEU A 164 36.43 2.69 -21.08
C LEU A 164 37.94 2.51 -21.28
N VAL A 165 38.63 1.77 -20.40
CA VAL A 165 40.06 1.43 -20.56
C VAL A 165 40.33 0.54 -21.78
N LYS A 166 39.36 -0.28 -22.20
CA LYS A 166 39.49 -1.11 -23.41
C LYS A 166 39.36 -0.29 -24.71
N CYS A 167 38.95 0.97 -24.63
CA CYS A 167 38.79 1.83 -25.79
C CYS A 167 40.12 2.51 -26.13
N ASN A 168 40.68 2.19 -27.31
CA ASN A 168 41.90 2.83 -27.80
C ASN A 168 41.74 4.35 -27.84
N ASN A 169 42.75 5.08 -27.36
CA ASN A 169 42.84 6.55 -27.30
C ASN A 169 42.02 7.24 -26.19
N LEU A 170 41.50 6.49 -25.20
CA LEU A 170 41.00 7.04 -23.95
C LEU A 170 41.96 6.74 -22.79
N ASP A 171 42.47 7.80 -22.17
CA ASP A 171 43.28 7.81 -20.97
C ASP A 171 42.37 7.90 -19.74
N VAL A 172 41.97 6.74 -19.21
CA VAL A 172 40.97 6.63 -18.14
C VAL A 172 41.65 6.35 -16.80
N TYR A 173 41.33 7.18 -15.80
CA TYR A 173 41.90 7.13 -14.46
C TYR A 173 40.79 7.03 -13.42
N LEU A 174 41.02 6.26 -12.36
CA LEU A 174 40.14 6.19 -11.21
C LEU A 174 40.62 7.14 -10.13
N MET A 175 39.73 7.96 -9.59
CA MET A 175 40.04 8.83 -8.45
C MET A 175 39.68 8.12 -7.14
N THR A 176 40.70 7.76 -6.35
CA THR A 176 40.53 7.07 -5.07
C THR A 176 41.68 7.38 -4.09
N ASP A 177 41.38 7.38 -2.79
CA ASP A 177 42.37 7.56 -1.71
C ASP A 177 43.10 6.25 -1.35
N VAL A 178 42.72 5.11 -1.96
CA VAL A 178 43.16 3.78 -1.55
C VAL A 178 44.19 3.20 -2.52
N ASN A 179 45.47 3.49 -2.29
CA ASN A 179 46.60 2.98 -3.10
C ASN A 179 46.77 1.43 -3.09
N ASN A 180 46.01 0.66 -2.30
CA ASN A 180 46.32 -0.74 -2.02
C ASN A 180 45.22 -1.77 -2.33
N ARG A 181 44.11 -1.43 -3.01
CA ARG A 181 43.05 -2.41 -3.34
C ARG A 181 43.03 -2.92 -4.79
N TYR A 182 43.68 -2.26 -5.75
CA TYR A 182 43.63 -2.65 -7.16
C TYR A 182 45.00 -2.43 -7.82
N LYS A 183 45.74 -3.51 -8.10
CA LYS A 183 47.13 -3.45 -8.61
C LYS A 183 47.25 -3.07 -10.09
N ASP A 184 46.15 -3.14 -10.85
CA ASP A 184 46.14 -3.02 -12.31
C ASP A 184 45.23 -1.88 -12.82
N ILE A 185 44.95 -0.88 -11.99
CA ILE A 185 44.09 0.27 -12.31
C ILE A 185 44.93 1.54 -12.32
N ASN A 186 44.79 2.35 -13.37
CA ASN A 186 45.32 3.71 -13.44
C ASN A 186 44.62 4.57 -12.39
N ILE A 187 45.28 4.89 -11.28
CA ILE A 187 44.74 5.69 -10.19
C ILE A 187 45.32 7.11 -10.24
N ILE A 188 44.48 8.10 -9.94
CA ILE A 188 44.90 9.48 -9.71
C ILE A 188 44.46 9.94 -8.33
N SER A 189 45.36 10.60 -7.59
CA SER A 189 45.05 11.18 -6.28
C SER A 189 44.26 12.48 -6.44
N TYR A 190 43.54 12.90 -5.40
CA TYR A 190 42.83 14.18 -5.42
C TYR A 190 43.74 15.40 -5.60
N GLU A 191 44.98 15.30 -5.12
CA GLU A 191 45.97 16.37 -5.14
C GLU A 191 46.54 16.57 -6.56
N ASP A 192 46.52 15.52 -7.38
CA ASP A 192 47.11 15.49 -8.72
C ASP A 192 46.11 15.86 -9.85
N ILE A 193 44.82 16.08 -9.54
CA ILE A 193 43.81 16.41 -10.57
C ILE A 193 44.16 17.69 -11.33
N TYR A 194 44.62 18.71 -10.61
CA TYR A 194 44.91 20.03 -11.17
C TYR A 194 46.13 20.02 -12.10
N SER A 195 47.12 19.17 -11.83
CA SER A 195 48.29 18.96 -12.68
C SER A 195 47.98 18.03 -13.86
N PHE A 196 47.06 17.07 -13.67
CA PHE A 196 46.66 16.11 -14.70
C PHE A 196 45.81 16.71 -15.83
N GLN A 197 45.04 17.77 -15.52
CA GLN A 197 44.16 18.48 -16.46
C GLN A 197 43.23 17.51 -17.24
N PRO A 198 42.33 16.80 -16.55
CA PRO A 198 41.35 15.96 -17.23
C PRO A 198 40.43 16.82 -18.10
N ASN A 199 40.01 16.30 -19.25
CA ASN A 199 38.99 16.96 -20.06
C ASN A 199 37.59 16.40 -19.77
N LEU A 200 37.46 15.35 -18.95
CA LEU A 200 36.18 14.88 -18.40
C LEU A 200 36.36 14.23 -17.02
N ILE A 201 35.48 14.53 -16.07
CA ILE A 201 35.40 13.86 -14.76
C ILE A 201 33.97 13.34 -14.58
N LEU A 202 33.81 12.03 -14.34
CA LEU A 202 32.54 11.32 -14.18
C LEU A 202 32.31 10.96 -12.71
N GLY A 203 31.18 11.39 -12.11
CA GLY A 203 30.83 11.16 -10.69
C GLY A 203 29.57 10.32 -10.52
N ILE A 204 29.57 9.23 -9.74
CA ILE A 204 28.38 8.37 -9.47
C ILE A 204 28.03 8.40 -7.96
N ASP A 205 26.74 8.56 -7.61
CA ASP A 205 26.22 8.50 -6.22
C ASP A 205 25.11 7.42 -6.13
N GLU A 206 24.91 6.82 -4.95
CA GLU A 206 24.28 5.52 -4.71
C GLU A 206 22.80 5.37 -5.15
N ASN A 207 22.12 6.45 -5.57
CA ASN A 207 20.75 6.36 -6.09
C ASN A 207 20.47 7.28 -7.30
N GLU A 208 21.44 8.11 -7.71
CA GLU A 208 21.40 9.00 -8.88
C GLU A 208 22.84 9.31 -9.30
N VAL A 209 23.14 9.31 -10.60
CA VAL A 209 24.45 9.78 -11.05
C VAL A 209 24.48 11.30 -10.99
N LYS A 210 25.30 11.87 -10.09
CA LYS A 210 25.49 13.33 -9.94
C LYS A 210 26.88 13.77 -10.38
N ILE A 211 26.91 14.75 -11.28
CA ILE A 211 28.12 15.46 -11.69
C ILE A 211 28.64 16.30 -10.51
N MET A 212 29.78 15.93 -9.92
CA MET A 212 30.53 16.80 -9.01
C MET A 212 31.66 17.54 -9.76
N LYS A 213 31.30 18.76 -10.20
CA LYS A 213 32.12 19.93 -10.62
C LYS A 213 33.64 19.74 -10.88
N LEU A 214 34.03 19.99 -12.12
CA LEU A 214 35.04 21.00 -12.52
C LEU A 214 34.56 21.59 -13.87
N LYS A 215 34.48 22.92 -13.97
CA LYS A 215 33.97 23.75 -15.11
C LYS A 215 33.56 23.00 -16.41
N LEU A 216 32.26 22.81 -16.62
CA LEU A 216 31.66 22.49 -17.92
C LEU A 216 30.47 23.44 -18.15
N ASP A 217 30.30 23.92 -19.40
CA ASP A 217 29.26 24.89 -19.74
C ASP A 217 27.88 24.23 -19.88
N TYR A 218 26.82 25.05 -19.90
CA TYR A 218 25.41 24.59 -19.82
C TYR A 218 25.03 23.53 -20.88
N MET A 219 25.61 23.61 -22.08
CA MET A 219 25.36 22.67 -23.19
C MET A 219 25.88 21.25 -22.92
N GLU A 220 27.00 21.11 -22.21
CA GLU A 220 27.65 19.82 -21.93
C GLU A 220 26.92 19.05 -20.81
N LYS A 221 26.24 19.77 -19.89
CA LYS A 221 25.39 19.19 -18.82
C LYS A 221 24.16 18.47 -19.38
N THR A 222 23.56 19.00 -20.43
CA THR A 222 22.32 18.45 -21.02
C THR A 222 22.59 17.12 -21.73
N GLN A 223 23.79 16.95 -22.32
CA GLN A 223 24.20 15.73 -23.02
C GLN A 223 24.55 14.58 -22.07
N ILE A 224 25.21 14.87 -20.94
CA ILE A 224 25.55 13.85 -19.92
C ILE A 224 24.30 13.37 -19.17
N ASN A 225 23.36 14.26 -18.83
CA ASN A 225 22.07 13.86 -18.24
C ASN A 225 21.23 12.98 -19.20
N SER A 226 21.31 13.24 -20.51
CA SER A 226 20.64 12.41 -21.53
C SER A 226 21.20 10.98 -21.58
N LEU A 227 22.49 10.79 -21.30
CA LEU A 227 23.16 9.48 -21.27
C LEU A 227 22.87 8.67 -20.00
N LEU A 228 22.69 9.34 -18.85
CA LEU A 228 22.34 8.68 -17.59
C LEU A 228 20.87 8.24 -17.56
N ASN A 229 20.03 9.04 -18.22
CA ASN A 229 18.68 8.61 -18.55
C ASN A 229 18.71 7.33 -19.42
N LEU A 230 19.60 7.22 -20.42
CA LEU A 230 19.74 6.01 -21.25
C LEU A 230 20.11 4.74 -20.45
N LEU A 231 20.94 4.84 -19.40
CA LEU A 231 21.28 3.68 -18.56
C LEU A 231 20.10 3.22 -17.69
N ASN A 232 19.39 4.17 -17.05
CA ASN A 232 18.14 3.87 -16.31
C ASN A 232 17.01 3.39 -17.24
N GLN A 233 17.07 3.74 -18.53
CA GLN A 233 16.17 3.20 -19.55
C GLN A 233 16.51 1.76 -19.89
N ARG A 234 17.79 1.36 -19.99
CA ARG A 234 18.13 -0.03 -20.29
C ARG A 234 17.65 -1.00 -19.22
N ASP A 235 17.90 -0.71 -17.95
CA ASP A 235 17.41 -1.52 -16.83
C ASP A 235 15.87 -1.61 -16.82
N PHE A 236 15.21 -0.52 -17.21
CA PHE A 236 13.77 -0.50 -17.40
C PHE A 236 13.34 -1.41 -18.54
N MET A 237 13.92 -1.26 -19.73
CA MET A 237 13.56 -2.04 -20.92
C MET A 237 13.77 -3.54 -20.72
N VAL A 238 14.80 -3.96 -19.99
CA VAL A 238 15.00 -5.39 -19.69
C VAL A 238 13.89 -5.90 -18.77
N LYS A 239 13.67 -5.23 -17.64
CA LYS A 239 12.62 -5.62 -16.67
C LYS A 239 11.22 -5.59 -17.29
N TYR A 240 10.95 -4.61 -18.15
CA TYR A 240 9.65 -4.47 -18.81
C TYR A 240 9.40 -5.62 -19.79
N LYS A 241 10.43 -6.03 -20.54
CA LYS A 241 10.37 -7.21 -21.41
C LYS A 241 10.09 -8.49 -20.62
N ASP A 242 10.73 -8.66 -19.46
CA ASP A 242 10.52 -9.83 -18.61
C ASP A 242 9.09 -9.89 -18.06
N ILE A 243 8.57 -8.77 -17.56
CA ILE A 243 7.16 -8.66 -17.12
C ILE A 243 6.23 -9.01 -18.28
N VAL A 244 6.45 -8.45 -19.47
CA VAL A 244 5.62 -8.70 -20.66
C VAL A 244 5.62 -10.18 -21.06
N ASN A 245 6.78 -10.84 -21.01
CA ASN A 245 6.88 -12.27 -21.31
C ASN A 245 6.09 -13.10 -20.27
N TYR A 246 6.25 -12.80 -18.98
CA TYR A 246 5.48 -13.42 -17.91
C TYR A 246 3.97 -13.27 -18.09
N LEU A 247 3.50 -12.08 -18.46
CA LEU A 247 2.08 -11.82 -18.72
C LEU A 247 1.58 -12.59 -19.96
N LYS A 248 2.39 -12.67 -21.03
CA LYS A 248 2.06 -13.44 -22.24
C LYS A 248 1.92 -14.93 -21.95
N GLU A 249 2.79 -15.51 -21.13
CA GLU A 249 2.70 -16.92 -20.71
C GLU A 249 1.38 -17.21 -19.97
N LYS A 250 0.88 -16.23 -19.21
CA LYS A 250 -0.42 -16.28 -18.53
C LYS A 250 -1.61 -15.90 -19.41
N LYS A 251 -1.39 -15.63 -20.71
CA LYS A 251 -2.39 -15.15 -21.68
C LYS A 251 -3.11 -13.88 -21.19
N ILE A 252 -2.35 -12.97 -20.60
CA ILE A 252 -2.80 -11.65 -20.14
C ILE A 252 -2.36 -10.63 -21.18
N LYS A 253 -3.27 -9.71 -21.52
CA LYS A 253 -2.99 -8.66 -22.49
C LYS A 253 -2.39 -7.46 -21.79
N PHE A 254 -1.41 -6.83 -22.44
CA PHE A 254 -0.69 -5.71 -21.87
C PHE A 254 -0.63 -4.55 -22.84
N TYR A 255 -1.03 -3.37 -22.39
CA TYR A 255 -1.08 -2.14 -23.18
C TYR A 255 -0.29 -1.04 -22.49
N VAL A 256 0.41 -0.22 -23.28
CA VAL A 256 1.15 0.93 -22.79
C VAL A 256 0.58 2.20 -23.40
N PHE A 257 0.29 3.18 -22.54
CA PHE A 257 -0.14 4.50 -22.95
C PHE A 257 0.83 5.56 -22.45
N GLU A 258 1.30 6.41 -23.35
CA GLU A 258 2.12 7.57 -23.01
C GLU A 258 1.23 8.76 -22.66
N LEU A 259 1.50 9.35 -21.49
CA LEU A 259 0.83 10.56 -21.04
C LEU A 259 1.04 11.74 -22.01
N PRO A 260 0.11 12.70 -22.06
CA PRO A 260 0.17 13.82 -23.01
C PRO A 260 1.46 14.65 -22.87
N ILE A 261 2.01 15.07 -23.99
CA ILE A 261 3.23 15.86 -24.09
C ILE A 261 2.83 17.22 -24.66
N ILE A 262 2.94 18.26 -23.82
CA ILE A 262 2.41 19.59 -24.16
C ILE A 262 2.91 20.14 -25.51
N SER A 263 4.16 19.85 -25.87
CA SER A 263 4.77 20.33 -27.12
C SER A 263 4.24 19.62 -28.38
N LYS A 264 3.52 18.51 -28.24
CA LYS A 264 2.89 17.77 -29.34
C LYS A 264 1.40 18.14 -29.52
N ILE A 265 0.82 18.87 -28.58
CA ILE A 265 -0.60 19.25 -28.63
C ILE A 265 -0.76 20.50 -29.50
N ILE A 266 -1.66 20.42 -30.47
CA ILE A 266 -1.95 21.52 -31.39
C ILE A 266 -2.88 22.53 -30.72
N ASN A 267 -2.49 23.82 -30.76
CA ASN A 267 -3.30 24.97 -30.36
C ASN A 267 -3.78 24.98 -28.89
N VAL A 268 -3.00 24.50 -27.92
CA VAL A 268 -3.30 24.62 -26.47
C VAL A 268 -3.81 26.02 -26.12
N SER A 269 -4.88 26.11 -25.33
CA SER A 269 -5.49 27.40 -24.98
C SER A 269 -4.52 28.30 -24.21
N GLU A 270 -4.66 29.62 -24.35
CA GLU A 270 -3.83 30.56 -23.60
C GLU A 270 -3.97 30.40 -22.08
N ILE A 271 -5.18 30.05 -21.61
CA ILE A 271 -5.45 29.88 -20.18
C ILE A 271 -4.77 28.60 -19.65
N GLU A 272 -4.81 27.48 -20.38
CA GLU A 272 -4.05 26.28 -20.04
C GLU A 272 -2.54 26.53 -20.09
N ARG A 273 -2.07 27.22 -21.14
CA ARG A 273 -0.65 27.56 -21.29
C ARG A 273 -0.15 28.38 -20.10
N ASP A 274 -0.88 29.42 -19.72
CA ASP A 274 -0.55 30.26 -18.56
C ASP A 274 -0.49 29.45 -17.26
N ARG A 275 -1.47 28.57 -17.02
CA ARG A 275 -1.46 27.72 -15.81
C ARG A 275 -0.30 26.71 -15.81
N ILE A 276 0.01 26.12 -16.95
CA ILE A 276 1.09 25.12 -17.07
C ILE A 276 2.47 25.78 -16.90
N GLU A 277 2.69 26.91 -17.57
CA GLU A 277 3.96 27.66 -17.50
C GLU A 277 4.22 28.19 -16.08
N ASN A 278 3.18 28.67 -15.40
CA ASN A 278 3.27 29.21 -14.04
C ASN A 278 3.00 28.17 -12.93
N ARG A 279 2.75 26.91 -13.28
CA ARG A 279 2.44 25.80 -12.34
C ARG A 279 1.30 26.13 -11.36
N ILE A 280 0.22 26.73 -11.87
CA ILE A 280 -0.93 27.16 -11.07
C ILE A 280 -1.88 25.98 -10.83
N SER A 281 -1.75 25.33 -9.67
CA SER A 281 -2.58 24.18 -9.26
C SER A 281 -3.91 24.57 -8.61
N ILE A 282 -4.81 23.60 -8.40
CA ILE A 282 -6.07 23.84 -7.65
C ILE A 282 -5.77 24.29 -6.21
N GLU A 283 -4.76 23.73 -5.54
CA GLU A 283 -4.34 24.16 -4.20
C GLU A 283 -3.90 25.63 -4.19
N THR A 284 -3.20 26.06 -5.24
CA THR A 284 -2.78 27.46 -5.37
C THR A 284 -3.99 28.38 -5.50
N LEU A 285 -4.98 27.97 -6.30
CA LEU A 285 -6.19 28.74 -6.53
C LEU A 285 -7.08 28.80 -5.27
N ILE A 286 -7.19 27.70 -4.52
CA ILE A 286 -8.08 27.62 -3.34
C ILE A 286 -7.56 28.43 -2.15
N MET A 287 -6.25 28.67 -2.05
CA MET A 287 -5.68 29.56 -1.02
C MET A 287 -6.22 30.99 -1.11
N LYS A 288 -6.64 31.42 -2.30
CA LYS A 288 -7.29 32.71 -2.55
C LYS A 288 -8.61 32.51 -3.29
N VAL A 289 -9.47 31.69 -2.73
CA VAL A 289 -10.71 31.23 -3.39
C VAL A 289 -11.61 32.38 -3.85
N GLU A 290 -11.73 33.46 -3.07
CA GLU A 290 -12.56 34.62 -3.42
C GLU A 290 -12.09 35.33 -4.70
N GLU A 291 -10.77 35.42 -4.90
CA GLU A 291 -10.16 36.03 -6.10
C GLU A 291 -10.17 35.06 -7.31
N ASN A 292 -10.13 33.75 -7.05
CA ASN A 292 -9.91 32.72 -8.07
C ASN A 292 -11.13 31.84 -8.35
N TYR A 293 -12.30 32.14 -7.80
CA TYR A 293 -13.48 31.29 -7.90
C TYR A 293 -13.88 30.97 -9.34
N GLU A 294 -13.86 31.99 -10.22
CA GLU A 294 -14.18 31.82 -11.66
C GLU A 294 -13.14 30.96 -12.41
N LYS A 295 -11.88 30.92 -11.93
CA LYS A 295 -10.86 30.02 -12.48
C LYS A 295 -11.08 28.60 -12.00
N LEU A 296 -11.41 28.42 -10.71
CA LEU A 296 -11.68 27.12 -10.11
C LEU A 296 -12.87 26.41 -10.78
N LYS A 297 -13.97 27.13 -11.04
CA LYS A 297 -15.16 26.58 -11.72
C LYS A 297 -14.90 26.01 -13.12
N LYS A 298 -13.84 26.48 -13.80
CA LYS A 298 -13.47 25.92 -15.11
C LYS A 298 -12.75 24.58 -15.02
N LEU A 299 -12.23 24.23 -13.84
CA LEU A 299 -11.41 23.05 -13.61
C LEU A 299 -12.16 21.91 -12.91
N VAL A 300 -13.19 22.25 -12.15
CA VAL A 300 -14.02 21.30 -11.40
C VAL A 300 -15.50 21.42 -11.82
N PRO A 301 -16.30 20.35 -11.70
CA PRO A 301 -17.74 20.41 -11.86
C PRO A 301 -18.41 21.52 -11.04
N ASP A 302 -19.37 22.24 -11.65
CA ASP A 302 -20.08 23.37 -11.03
C ASP A 302 -20.85 23.02 -9.75
N LYS A 303 -21.07 21.72 -9.51
CA LYS A 303 -21.82 21.21 -8.35
C LYS A 303 -21.06 21.34 -7.02
N TYR A 304 -19.73 21.53 -7.04
CA TYR A 304 -18.95 21.48 -5.81
C TYR A 304 -18.89 22.80 -5.05
N THR A 305 -18.99 22.67 -3.73
CA THR A 305 -18.64 23.68 -2.74
C THR A 305 -17.12 23.77 -2.55
N VAL A 306 -16.65 24.86 -1.95
CA VAL A 306 -15.23 25.03 -1.60
C VAL A 306 -14.74 23.92 -0.66
N GLN A 307 -15.60 23.44 0.24
CA GLN A 307 -15.26 22.37 1.16
C GLN A 307 -15.06 21.03 0.44
N GLU A 308 -15.95 20.68 -0.49
CA GLU A 308 -15.81 19.48 -1.33
C GLU A 308 -14.56 19.54 -2.21
N ILE A 309 -14.20 20.72 -2.74
CA ILE A 309 -12.94 20.87 -3.48
C ILE A 309 -11.73 20.60 -2.56
N LYS A 310 -11.76 21.03 -1.29
CA LYS A 310 -10.70 20.70 -0.33
C LYS A 310 -10.63 19.20 -0.04
N GLU A 311 -11.77 18.52 0.06
CA GLU A 311 -11.82 17.06 0.25
C GLU A 311 -11.25 16.30 -0.95
N ILE A 312 -11.45 16.82 -2.17
CA ILE A 312 -10.87 16.24 -3.41
C ILE A 312 -9.34 16.40 -3.47
N ILE A 313 -8.82 17.49 -2.90
CA ILE A 313 -7.38 17.77 -2.85
C ILE A 313 -6.67 16.91 -1.80
N ASP A 314 -7.36 16.61 -0.70
CA ASP A 314 -6.80 15.77 0.35
C ASP A 314 -6.55 14.35 -0.15
N ARG A 315 -5.42 13.77 0.26
CA ARG A 315 -4.91 12.54 -0.35
C ARG A 315 -4.19 11.65 0.65
N PRO A 316 -4.25 10.32 0.43
CA PRO A 316 -3.49 9.37 1.22
C PRO A 316 -1.99 9.61 1.09
N LEU A 317 -1.28 9.29 2.17
CA LEU A 317 0.16 9.12 2.10
C LEU A 317 0.50 7.90 1.26
N THR A 318 1.58 7.96 0.48
CA THR A 318 2.18 6.76 -0.12
C THR A 318 2.94 6.00 0.96
N ILE A 319 2.62 4.73 1.15
CA ILE A 319 3.25 3.83 2.12
C ILE A 319 3.98 2.69 1.40
N LEU A 320 4.94 2.08 2.10
CA LEU A 320 5.65 0.89 1.62
C LEU A 320 5.02 -0.34 2.28
N ARG A 321 4.45 -1.24 1.47
CA ARG A 321 3.91 -2.54 1.90
C ARG A 321 4.55 -3.63 1.06
N ASP A 322 5.23 -4.58 1.70
CA ASP A 322 5.89 -5.70 1.01
C ASP A 322 6.83 -5.28 -0.14
N ASN A 323 7.61 -4.21 0.10
CA ASN A 323 8.49 -3.55 -0.88
C ASN A 323 7.80 -2.86 -2.07
N ILE A 324 6.47 -2.77 -2.06
CA ILE A 324 5.67 -2.09 -3.07
C ILE A 324 5.17 -0.77 -2.48
N LYS A 325 5.28 0.30 -3.26
CA LYS A 325 4.70 1.59 -2.89
C LYS A 325 3.23 1.59 -3.28
N ILE A 326 2.36 1.75 -2.30
CA ILE A 326 0.91 1.82 -2.47
C ILE A 326 0.37 3.05 -1.75
N ASN A 327 -0.89 3.38 -2.00
CA ASN A 327 -1.57 4.39 -1.19
C ASN A 327 -1.88 3.83 0.19
N ALA A 328 -1.82 4.66 1.24
CA ALA A 328 -2.49 4.36 2.50
C ALA A 328 -4.01 4.33 2.27
N ASP A 329 -4.72 3.54 3.06
CA ASP A 329 -6.18 3.60 3.04
C ASP A 329 -6.63 4.98 3.51
N PHE A 330 -7.64 5.51 2.83
CA PHE A 330 -8.13 6.88 3.00
C PHE A 330 -9.60 6.90 2.63
N GLU A 331 -10.41 7.61 3.39
CA GLU A 331 -11.86 7.63 3.22
C GLU A 331 -12.36 9.05 3.39
N SER A 332 -13.17 9.49 2.43
CA SER A 332 -13.87 10.77 2.45
C SER A 332 -15.16 10.65 1.65
N SER A 333 -15.97 11.71 1.64
CA SER A 333 -17.23 11.69 0.90
C SER A 333 -17.04 11.57 -0.62
N LEU A 334 -15.86 11.92 -1.14
CA LEU A 334 -15.58 12.03 -2.58
C LEU A 334 -14.33 11.26 -3.05
N VAL A 335 -13.42 10.92 -2.13
CA VAL A 335 -12.11 10.32 -2.43
C VAL A 335 -11.87 9.15 -1.52
N ASN A 336 -11.85 7.94 -2.09
CA ASN A 336 -11.71 6.73 -1.30
C ASN A 336 -10.63 5.80 -1.84
N VAL A 337 -9.81 5.31 -0.92
CA VAL A 337 -8.75 4.33 -1.15
C VAL A 337 -8.92 3.17 -0.20
N ILE A 338 -9.03 1.97 -0.75
CA ILE A 338 -9.20 0.72 -0.01
C ILE A 338 -8.13 -0.25 -0.47
N ASP A 339 -7.40 -0.84 0.48
CA ASP A 339 -6.29 -1.75 0.22
C ASP A 339 -5.23 -1.15 -0.71
N GLY A 340 -4.97 0.15 -0.53
CA GLY A 340 -4.06 0.95 -1.33
C GLY A 340 -4.48 1.22 -2.78
N LYS A 341 -5.70 0.86 -3.16
CA LYS A 341 -6.28 1.10 -4.50
C LYS A 341 -7.38 2.15 -4.40
N ARG A 342 -7.38 3.10 -5.33
CA ARG A 342 -8.45 4.11 -5.42
C ARG A 342 -9.75 3.43 -5.86
N ILE A 343 -10.89 3.82 -5.28
CA ILE A 343 -12.19 3.26 -5.67
C ILE A 343 -12.46 3.57 -7.16
N THR A 344 -12.93 2.54 -7.86
CA THR A 344 -13.44 2.63 -9.22
C THR A 344 -14.97 2.50 -9.16
N THR A 345 -15.68 3.56 -9.53
CA THR A 345 -17.15 3.59 -9.46
C THR A 345 -17.76 2.79 -10.61
N ASP A 346 -19.07 2.53 -10.52
CA ASP A 346 -19.82 1.79 -11.55
C ASP A 346 -19.31 0.35 -11.74
N THR A 347 -18.57 -0.18 -10.76
CA THR A 347 -18.10 -1.57 -10.78
C THR A 347 -19.30 -2.52 -10.69
N PRO A 348 -19.43 -3.51 -11.60
CA PRO A 348 -20.52 -4.48 -11.54
C PRO A 348 -20.35 -5.47 -10.37
N ASN A 349 -21.47 -6.01 -9.89
CA ASN A 349 -21.46 -7.04 -8.84
C ASN A 349 -20.91 -8.39 -9.33
N GLU A 350 -21.07 -8.67 -10.63
CA GLU A 350 -20.57 -9.89 -11.27
C GLU A 350 -19.58 -9.53 -12.39
N TYR A 351 -18.44 -10.22 -12.41
CA TYR A 351 -17.40 -10.07 -13.42
C TYR A 351 -16.55 -11.35 -13.48
N SER A 352 -15.93 -11.63 -14.62
CA SER A 352 -15.05 -12.80 -14.81
C SER A 352 -13.56 -12.43 -14.77
N ASN A 353 -13.23 -11.22 -15.21
CA ASN A 353 -11.86 -10.77 -15.42
C ASN A 353 -11.61 -9.35 -14.88
N TYR A 354 -10.34 -8.99 -14.81
CA TYR A 354 -9.91 -7.67 -14.36
C TYR A 354 -9.26 -6.87 -15.48
N ILE A 355 -9.43 -5.54 -15.41
CA ILE A 355 -8.58 -4.58 -16.10
C ILE A 355 -7.79 -3.81 -15.03
N HIS A 356 -6.51 -4.11 -14.89
CA HIS A 356 -5.62 -3.45 -13.94
C HIS A 356 -4.98 -2.24 -14.61
N ILE A 357 -5.21 -1.04 -14.08
CA ILE A 357 -4.65 0.20 -14.62
C ILE A 357 -3.61 0.77 -13.66
N PHE A 358 -2.36 0.81 -14.11
CA PHE A 358 -1.22 1.36 -13.42
C PHE A 358 -0.88 2.73 -14.00
N GLY A 359 -0.34 3.61 -13.15
CA GLY A 359 0.19 4.90 -13.54
C GLY A 359 0.45 5.80 -12.33
N PRO A 360 0.95 7.01 -12.58
CA PRO A 360 1.30 7.95 -11.52
C PRO A 360 0.04 8.67 -11.00
N CYS A 361 0.19 9.95 -10.65
CA CYS A 361 -0.90 10.84 -10.22
C CYS A 361 -2.08 10.92 -11.20
N THR A 362 -1.87 10.79 -12.51
CA THR A 362 -2.94 10.84 -13.51
C THR A 362 -3.93 9.68 -13.34
N VAL A 363 -3.42 8.47 -13.14
CA VAL A 363 -4.26 7.27 -12.97
C VAL A 363 -4.94 7.27 -11.60
N TYR A 364 -4.22 7.70 -10.57
CA TYR A 364 -4.83 7.92 -9.25
C TYR A 364 -6.02 8.88 -9.32
N GLY A 365 -5.95 9.85 -10.24
CA GLY A 365 -6.96 10.89 -10.41
C GLY A 365 -6.82 11.96 -9.35
N VAL A 366 -5.65 12.59 -9.26
CA VAL A 366 -5.49 13.80 -8.45
C VAL A 366 -6.48 14.87 -8.93
N TYR A 367 -7.02 15.65 -8.00
CA TYR A 367 -7.99 16.72 -8.27
C TYR A 367 -9.37 16.30 -8.77
N VAL A 368 -9.70 15.01 -8.72
CA VAL A 368 -11.04 14.52 -9.06
C VAL A 368 -11.59 13.53 -8.02
N GLU A 369 -12.91 13.54 -7.84
CA GLU A 369 -13.61 12.51 -7.05
C GLU A 369 -13.57 11.14 -7.75
N ASP A 370 -13.94 10.09 -7.02
CA ASP A 370 -13.84 8.69 -7.48
C ASP A 370 -14.49 8.44 -8.85
N GLN A 371 -15.66 9.03 -9.11
CA GLN A 371 -16.40 8.83 -10.36
C GLN A 371 -15.76 9.46 -11.62
N TYR A 372 -14.80 10.38 -11.44
CA TYR A 372 -14.16 11.11 -12.53
C TYR A 372 -12.69 10.70 -12.77
N THR A 373 -12.25 9.61 -12.14
CA THR A 373 -10.96 8.98 -12.44
C THR A 373 -11.00 8.27 -13.81
N ILE A 374 -9.83 8.08 -14.43
CA ILE A 374 -9.72 7.33 -15.70
C ILE A 374 -10.31 5.91 -15.56
N PRO A 375 -9.96 5.12 -14.51
CA PRO A 375 -10.57 3.82 -14.29
C PRO A 375 -12.10 3.83 -14.20
N SER A 376 -12.70 4.80 -13.49
CA SER A 376 -14.16 4.91 -13.36
C SER A 376 -14.85 5.24 -14.68
N TYR A 377 -14.27 6.12 -15.50
CA TYR A 377 -14.80 6.39 -16.84
C TYR A 377 -14.69 5.15 -17.75
N ILE A 378 -13.58 4.41 -17.70
CA ILE A 378 -13.42 3.17 -18.48
C ILE A 378 -14.44 2.11 -18.03
N GLN A 379 -14.63 1.90 -16.74
CA GLN A 379 -15.64 0.97 -16.22
C GLN A 379 -17.04 1.32 -16.76
N ARG A 380 -17.39 2.60 -16.72
CA ARG A 380 -18.68 3.10 -17.23
C ARG A 380 -18.84 2.86 -18.74
N LEU A 381 -17.78 3.07 -19.52
CA LEU A 381 -17.78 2.79 -20.97
C LEU A 381 -17.95 1.30 -21.26
N ILE A 382 -17.31 0.42 -20.49
CA ILE A 382 -17.47 -1.03 -20.63
C ILE A 382 -18.92 -1.45 -20.37
N ASN A 383 -19.49 -0.98 -19.26
CA ASN A 383 -20.87 -1.30 -18.89
C ASN A 383 -21.89 -0.84 -19.95
N MET A 384 -21.61 0.25 -20.66
CA MET A 384 -22.50 0.79 -21.69
C MET A 384 -22.41 0.05 -23.03
N ASN A 385 -21.26 -0.55 -23.35
CA ASN A 385 -20.94 -0.99 -24.71
C ASN A 385 -20.58 -2.47 -24.84
N ASN A 386 -20.40 -3.20 -23.74
CA ASN A 386 -19.96 -4.60 -23.74
C ASN A 386 -20.82 -5.47 -22.81
N SER A 387 -20.82 -6.80 -23.04
CA SER A 387 -21.34 -7.75 -22.05
C SER A 387 -20.48 -7.66 -20.78
N ILE A 388 -21.10 -7.44 -19.64
CA ILE A 388 -20.43 -7.14 -18.36
C ILE A 388 -19.60 -8.35 -17.90
N ASN A 389 -18.28 -8.30 -18.13
CA ASN A 389 -17.34 -9.35 -17.77
C ASN A 389 -16.09 -8.83 -17.04
N TYR A 390 -15.91 -7.51 -16.92
CA TYR A 390 -14.68 -6.91 -16.41
C TYR A 390 -14.92 -5.96 -15.25
N LYS A 391 -14.08 -6.10 -14.22
CA LYS A 391 -13.88 -5.12 -13.16
C LYS A 391 -12.59 -4.34 -13.40
N VAL A 392 -12.68 -3.03 -13.48
CA VAL A 392 -11.53 -2.13 -13.62
C VAL A 392 -10.97 -1.79 -12.23
N VAL A 393 -9.64 -1.84 -12.08
CA VAL A 393 -8.94 -1.60 -10.82
C VAL A 393 -7.93 -0.48 -10.97
N ASN A 394 -8.05 0.54 -10.12
CA ASN A 394 -7.15 1.70 -10.09
C ASN A 394 -5.94 1.43 -9.18
N HIS A 395 -4.78 1.15 -9.80
CA HIS A 395 -3.49 0.99 -9.12
C HIS A 395 -2.65 2.27 -9.09
N GLY A 396 -3.24 3.41 -9.43
CA GLY A 396 -2.52 4.67 -9.52
C GLY A 396 -1.92 5.10 -8.18
N VAL A 397 -0.68 5.57 -8.19
CA VAL A 397 0.02 6.05 -6.98
C VAL A 397 0.66 7.42 -7.27
N PRO A 398 0.21 8.50 -6.60
CA PRO A 398 0.79 9.83 -6.78
C PRO A 398 2.26 9.90 -6.40
N GLY A 399 3.02 10.73 -7.11
CA GLY A 399 4.42 11.03 -6.77
C GLY A 399 5.42 9.91 -7.04
N LEU A 400 5.01 8.83 -7.70
CA LEU A 400 5.93 7.86 -8.26
C LEU A 400 6.36 8.29 -9.65
N GLU A 401 7.67 8.22 -9.90
CA GLU A 401 8.19 8.35 -11.28
C GLU A 401 7.81 7.14 -12.14
N ARG A 402 7.60 5.98 -11.50
CA ARG A 402 7.10 4.75 -12.12
C ARG A 402 6.29 3.97 -11.10
N SER A 403 5.05 3.64 -11.47
CA SER A 403 4.10 2.92 -10.65
C SER A 403 4.06 1.41 -10.96
N PHE A 404 4.47 1.03 -12.17
CA PHE A 404 4.48 -0.35 -12.64
C PHE A 404 5.81 -1.06 -12.32
N SER A 405 5.73 -2.19 -11.62
CA SER A 405 6.91 -3.02 -11.29
C SER A 405 6.58 -4.51 -11.23
N GLN A 406 7.59 -5.36 -11.36
CA GLN A 406 7.45 -6.81 -11.25
C GLN A 406 6.94 -7.22 -9.85
N GLU A 407 7.42 -6.57 -8.80
CA GLU A 407 6.96 -6.81 -7.43
C GLU A 407 5.47 -6.51 -7.29
N TYR A 408 4.99 -5.41 -7.86
CA TYR A 408 3.57 -5.08 -7.84
C TYR A 408 2.76 -6.13 -8.61
N ILE A 409 3.17 -6.47 -9.84
CA ILE A 409 2.53 -7.52 -10.64
C ILE A 409 2.46 -8.86 -9.90
N ASN A 410 3.49 -9.23 -9.16
CA ASN A 410 3.52 -10.45 -8.36
C ASN A 410 2.61 -10.42 -7.13
N SER A 411 2.23 -9.23 -6.66
CA SER A 411 1.36 -9.05 -5.49
C SER A 411 -0.14 -9.08 -5.80
N ILE A 412 -0.51 -9.04 -7.09
CA ILE A 412 -1.91 -9.06 -7.52
C ILE A 412 -2.27 -10.44 -8.08
N GLU A 413 -3.50 -10.87 -7.83
CA GLU A 413 -4.03 -12.10 -8.42
C GLU A 413 -4.34 -11.84 -9.90
N LEU A 414 -3.77 -12.66 -10.77
CA LEU A 414 -3.89 -12.53 -12.22
C LEU A 414 -4.56 -13.77 -12.82
N ARG A 415 -5.53 -13.54 -13.71
CA ARG A 415 -6.34 -14.56 -14.38
C ARG A 415 -6.09 -14.55 -15.89
N GLU A 416 -6.28 -15.71 -16.51
CA GLU A 416 -6.29 -15.80 -17.98
C GLU A 416 -7.39 -14.88 -18.54
N GLY A 417 -7.06 -14.04 -19.52
CA GLY A 417 -7.98 -13.06 -20.11
C GLY A 417 -8.02 -11.70 -19.40
N ASP A 418 -7.27 -11.50 -18.32
CA ASP A 418 -7.10 -10.17 -17.73
C ASP A 418 -6.38 -9.22 -18.69
N ILE A 419 -6.60 -7.92 -18.49
CA ILE A 419 -5.94 -6.84 -19.21
C ILE A 419 -5.15 -6.00 -18.22
N ILE A 420 -3.90 -5.71 -18.55
CA ILE A 420 -3.05 -4.78 -17.80
C ILE A 420 -2.77 -3.58 -18.69
N ILE A 421 -2.95 -2.40 -18.12
CA ILE A 421 -2.72 -1.11 -18.76
C ILE A 421 -1.69 -0.36 -17.92
N ASP A 422 -0.57 0.03 -18.54
CA ASP A 422 0.40 0.93 -17.93
C ASP A 422 0.34 2.30 -18.59
N ILE A 423 0.05 3.34 -17.81
CA ILE A 423 -0.08 4.72 -18.26
C ILE A 423 1.02 5.55 -17.59
N GLU A 424 2.06 5.90 -18.33
CA GLU A 424 3.27 6.49 -17.77
C GLU A 424 3.81 7.61 -18.65
N ARG A 425 4.83 8.31 -18.14
CA ARG A 425 5.61 9.29 -18.89
C ARG A 425 6.96 8.69 -19.28
N ILE A 426 7.05 8.23 -20.52
CA ILE A 426 8.13 7.38 -21.03
C ILE A 426 9.10 8.21 -21.90
N SER A 427 8.60 9.19 -22.65
CA SER A 427 9.37 9.84 -23.73
C SER A 427 10.30 11.00 -23.32
N ILE A 428 10.32 11.38 -22.04
CA ILE A 428 11.11 12.53 -21.57
C ILE A 428 12.60 12.19 -21.51
N ASN A 429 13.42 12.98 -22.20
CA ASN A 429 14.89 12.94 -22.15
C ASN A 429 15.55 11.66 -22.71
N THR A 430 15.02 11.12 -23.81
CA THR A 430 15.49 9.84 -24.36
C THR A 430 15.86 9.96 -25.84
N ILE A 431 16.94 9.29 -26.26
CA ILE A 431 17.30 9.08 -27.67
C ILE A 431 16.52 7.88 -28.25
N THR A 432 15.85 7.12 -27.38
CA THR A 432 15.18 5.85 -27.69
C THR A 432 13.81 6.07 -28.33
N ASN A 433 13.59 5.47 -29.50
CA ASN A 433 12.27 5.40 -30.11
C ASN A 433 11.39 4.35 -29.39
N TYR A 434 10.67 4.76 -28.35
CA TYR A 434 9.85 3.85 -27.54
C TYR A 434 8.76 3.13 -28.31
N LYS A 435 8.17 3.82 -29.29
CA LYS A 435 7.18 3.19 -30.16
C LYS A 435 7.77 1.96 -30.84
N GLU A 436 8.95 2.11 -31.45
CA GLU A 436 9.67 1.01 -32.10
C GLU A 436 10.08 -0.08 -31.11
N TYR A 437 10.48 0.27 -29.89
CA TYR A 437 10.78 -0.72 -28.85
C TYR A 437 9.56 -1.57 -28.47
N PHE A 438 8.43 -0.93 -28.16
CA PHE A 438 7.21 -1.64 -27.78
C PHE A 438 6.67 -2.49 -28.93
N GLU A 439 6.76 -2.00 -30.17
CA GLU A 439 6.47 -2.78 -31.38
C GLU A 439 7.38 -4.02 -31.48
N LYS A 440 8.69 -3.91 -31.23
CA LYS A 440 9.63 -5.05 -31.24
C LYS A 440 9.30 -6.12 -30.20
N ILE A 441 8.83 -5.73 -29.02
CA ILE A 441 8.39 -6.68 -27.99
C ILE A 441 6.91 -7.05 -28.10
N ASN A 442 6.23 -6.66 -29.20
CA ASN A 442 4.83 -6.94 -29.49
C ASN A 442 3.89 -6.48 -28.36
N VAL A 443 4.08 -5.24 -27.91
CA VAL A 443 3.23 -4.53 -26.94
C VAL A 443 2.60 -3.32 -27.64
N PRO A 444 1.27 -3.21 -27.66
CA PRO A 444 0.61 -2.02 -28.18
C PRO A 444 1.00 -0.77 -27.38
N TYR A 445 1.50 0.24 -28.08
CA TYR A 445 1.88 1.54 -27.53
C TYR A 445 1.06 2.66 -28.18
N THR A 446 0.42 3.51 -27.36
CA THR A 446 -0.36 4.65 -27.84
C THR A 446 0.03 5.93 -27.11
N GLU A 447 0.35 6.99 -27.86
CA GLU A 447 0.63 8.32 -27.33
C GLU A 447 -0.66 9.17 -27.34
N LEU A 448 -0.93 9.89 -26.25
CA LEU A 448 -2.25 10.48 -25.96
C LEU A 448 -2.37 11.99 -26.21
N SER A 449 -1.34 12.68 -26.70
CA SER A 449 -1.36 14.15 -26.92
C SER A 449 -2.47 14.61 -27.87
N ASN A 450 -2.66 13.90 -28.98
CA ASN A 450 -3.62 14.31 -30.02
C ASN A 450 -5.10 14.28 -29.56
N VAL A 451 -5.38 13.69 -28.41
CA VAL A 451 -6.69 13.72 -27.75
C VAL A 451 -7.12 15.16 -27.42
N PHE A 452 -6.16 16.06 -27.27
CA PHE A 452 -6.36 17.45 -26.82
C PHE A 452 -6.13 18.49 -27.92
N ASP A 453 -5.95 18.09 -29.17
CA ASP A 453 -5.76 19.02 -30.28
C ASP A 453 -6.97 19.94 -30.45
N ARG A 454 -6.70 21.24 -30.58
CA ARG A 454 -7.73 22.29 -30.78
C ARG A 454 -7.84 22.69 -32.25
N PRO A 455 -9.06 23.05 -32.73
CA PRO A 455 -10.22 23.47 -31.93
C PRO A 455 -11.09 22.32 -31.39
N HIS A 456 -11.53 22.46 -30.14
CA HIS A 456 -12.58 21.65 -29.53
C HIS A 456 -13.43 22.49 -28.57
N ASN A 457 -14.62 22.02 -28.23
CA ASN A 457 -15.58 22.72 -27.34
C ASN A 457 -15.67 22.11 -25.92
N TYR A 458 -14.77 21.19 -25.57
CA TYR A 458 -14.79 20.52 -24.26
C TYR A 458 -14.45 21.40 -23.06
N GLY A 459 -13.91 22.61 -23.26
CA GLY A 459 -13.44 23.47 -22.17
C GLY A 459 -11.96 23.27 -21.85
N GLU A 460 -11.61 23.36 -20.56
CA GLU A 460 -10.24 23.22 -20.06
C GLU A 460 -9.97 21.77 -19.66
N CYS A 461 -8.89 21.19 -20.19
CA CYS A 461 -8.52 19.80 -20.02
C CYS A 461 -7.35 19.62 -19.04
N PHE A 462 -6.50 20.63 -18.86
CA PHE A 462 -5.32 20.57 -17.99
C PHE A 462 -5.41 21.53 -16.81
N ILE A 463 -4.82 21.13 -15.68
CA ILE A 463 -4.73 21.94 -14.46
C ILE A 463 -3.41 22.73 -14.50
N GLU A 464 -2.33 22.20 -13.93
CA GLU A 464 -1.01 22.85 -13.86
C GLU A 464 0.10 22.09 -14.60
N MET A 465 -0.19 20.88 -15.09
CA MET A 465 0.70 20.11 -15.94
C MET A 465 -0.07 19.09 -16.78
N PRO A 466 0.48 18.61 -17.91
CA PRO A 466 -0.20 17.65 -18.79
C PRO A 466 -0.64 16.34 -18.13
N GLU A 467 0.06 15.94 -17.07
CA GLU A 467 -0.24 14.76 -16.26
C GLU A 467 -1.43 14.99 -15.31
N HIS A 468 -1.76 16.24 -14.98
CA HIS A 468 -2.87 16.60 -14.11
C HIS A 468 -4.01 17.17 -14.94
N THR A 469 -4.91 16.28 -15.34
CA THR A 469 -6.05 16.64 -16.18
C THR A 469 -7.29 16.89 -15.34
N THR A 470 -8.20 17.72 -15.86
CA THR A 470 -9.52 17.92 -15.26
C THR A 470 -10.38 16.66 -15.43
N TYR A 471 -11.57 16.63 -14.80
CA TYR A 471 -12.55 15.55 -15.03
C TYR A 471 -12.92 15.37 -16.51
N ILE A 472 -12.81 16.44 -17.32
CA ILE A 472 -13.02 16.43 -18.77
C ILE A 472 -11.82 15.79 -19.46
N GLY A 473 -10.61 16.16 -19.09
CA GLY A 473 -9.40 15.56 -19.64
C GLY A 473 -9.33 14.05 -19.36
N ASN A 474 -9.62 13.62 -18.13
CA ASN A 474 -9.71 12.20 -17.78
C ASN A 474 -10.75 11.47 -18.64
N LYS A 475 -11.91 12.10 -18.90
CA LYS A 475 -12.95 11.51 -19.76
C LYS A 475 -12.44 11.28 -21.19
N LEU A 476 -11.78 12.28 -21.79
CA LEU A 476 -11.24 12.18 -23.15
C LEU A 476 -10.15 11.12 -23.25
N LEU A 477 -9.23 11.06 -22.27
CA LEU A 477 -8.22 10.00 -22.18
C LEU A 477 -8.87 8.62 -22.10
N SER A 478 -9.87 8.47 -21.23
CA SER A 478 -10.59 7.22 -21.03
C SER A 478 -11.29 6.74 -22.30
N GLN A 479 -11.91 7.64 -23.07
CA GLN A 479 -12.51 7.32 -24.36
C GLN A 479 -11.48 6.81 -25.36
N LYS A 480 -10.31 7.48 -25.44
CA LYS A 480 -9.22 7.04 -26.33
C LYS A 480 -8.67 5.67 -25.93
N ILE A 481 -8.42 5.46 -24.64
CA ILE A 481 -7.92 4.19 -24.09
C ILE A 481 -8.94 3.07 -24.36
N TYR A 482 -10.21 3.29 -24.04
CA TYR A 482 -11.29 2.35 -24.29
C TYR A 482 -11.36 1.95 -25.76
N ASN A 483 -11.30 2.92 -26.68
CA ASN A 483 -11.35 2.65 -28.12
C ASN A 483 -10.21 1.75 -28.62
N VAL A 484 -9.05 1.76 -27.95
CA VAL A 484 -7.91 0.91 -28.28
C VAL A 484 -8.10 -0.52 -27.76
N ILE A 485 -8.71 -0.70 -26.58
CA ILE A 485 -8.83 -2.01 -25.93
C ILE A 485 -10.19 -2.72 -26.16
N GLN A 486 -11.20 -2.02 -26.67
CA GLN A 486 -12.58 -2.51 -26.77
C GLN A 486 -12.73 -3.81 -27.58
N GLU A 487 -11.90 -4.02 -28.61
CA GLU A 487 -11.95 -5.25 -29.42
C GLU A 487 -11.52 -6.46 -28.60
N GLU A 488 -10.48 -6.31 -27.77
CA GLU A 488 -10.01 -7.37 -26.87
C GLU A 488 -11.08 -7.72 -25.83
N ILE A 489 -11.72 -6.71 -25.24
CA ILE A 489 -12.82 -6.89 -24.29
C ILE A 489 -13.98 -7.69 -24.94
N ASN A 490 -14.35 -7.33 -26.17
CA ASN A 490 -15.40 -8.01 -26.93
C ASN A 490 -15.06 -9.46 -27.29
N ASN A 491 -13.79 -9.75 -27.57
CA ASN A 491 -13.35 -11.09 -27.92
C ASN A 491 -13.36 -12.04 -26.70
N ASN A 492 -12.88 -11.57 -25.55
CA ASN A 492 -12.89 -12.37 -24.32
C ASN A 492 -14.30 -12.58 -23.76
N SER A 493 -15.23 -11.66 -24.05
CA SER A 493 -16.64 -11.77 -23.65
C SER A 493 -17.42 -12.93 -24.28
N LYS A 494 -16.83 -13.65 -25.24
CA LYS A 494 -17.40 -14.86 -25.86
C LYS A 494 -16.97 -16.16 -25.16
N GLY A 495 -16.09 -16.08 -24.16
CA GLY A 495 -15.70 -17.19 -23.29
C GLY A 495 -16.80 -17.51 -22.27
N SER A 496 -17.02 -18.78 -21.99
CA SER A 496 -18.04 -19.28 -21.07
C SER A 496 -17.97 -18.62 -19.69
N ILE A 497 -19.11 -18.13 -19.19
CA ILE A 497 -19.33 -17.71 -17.80
C ILE A 497 -18.93 -18.88 -16.90
N ILE A 498 -17.77 -18.77 -16.25
CA ILE A 498 -17.38 -19.73 -15.22
C ILE A 498 -18.14 -19.32 -13.96
N ARG A 499 -19.22 -20.05 -13.66
CA ARG A 499 -19.73 -20.10 -12.30
C ARG A 499 -18.62 -20.69 -11.44
N GLU A 500 -18.10 -19.94 -10.48
CA GLU A 500 -17.16 -20.48 -9.50
C GLU A 500 -17.85 -21.63 -8.76
N ASN A 501 -17.41 -22.86 -9.04
CA ASN A 501 -17.60 -23.98 -8.14
C ASN A 501 -16.58 -23.82 -7.01
N ASN A 502 -17.06 -23.93 -5.77
CA ASN A 502 -16.36 -23.74 -4.48
C ASN A 502 -15.14 -24.66 -4.23
N ASP A 503 -14.60 -25.34 -5.23
CA ASP A 503 -13.53 -26.33 -5.06
C ASP A 503 -12.11 -25.73 -5.13
N ASN A 504 -11.96 -24.43 -5.41
CA ASN A 504 -10.64 -23.77 -5.55
C ASN A 504 -10.16 -22.98 -4.32
N ILE A 505 -10.82 -23.11 -3.17
CA ILE A 505 -10.40 -22.48 -1.89
C ILE A 505 -8.97 -22.91 -1.49
N ASN A 506 -8.48 -24.04 -1.98
CA ASN A 506 -7.18 -24.60 -1.61
C ASN A 506 -5.96 -24.09 -2.41
N ARG A 507 -6.10 -23.15 -3.37
CA ARG A 507 -4.94 -22.60 -4.13
C ARG A 507 -4.65 -21.12 -3.91
N VAL A 508 -5.43 -20.43 -3.08
CA VAL A 508 -5.40 -18.95 -2.91
C VAL A 508 -4.37 -18.45 -1.87
N PHE A 509 -3.47 -19.31 -1.37
CA PHE A 509 -2.59 -18.92 -0.27
C PHE A 509 -1.12 -19.28 -0.52
N GLN A 510 -0.45 -18.48 -1.34
CA GLN A 510 1.00 -18.39 -1.32
C GLN A 510 1.45 -16.93 -1.47
N ASP A 511 1.44 -16.20 -0.35
CA ASP A 511 2.33 -15.05 -0.13
C ASP A 511 3.13 -15.32 1.16
N PRO A 512 4.48 -15.44 1.11
CA PRO A 512 5.31 -15.82 2.26
C PRO A 512 5.58 -14.72 3.31
N ASN A 513 5.17 -13.45 3.14
CA ASN A 513 5.72 -12.36 3.98
C ASN A 513 4.79 -11.60 4.94
N SER A 514 3.56 -12.05 5.18
CA SER A 514 2.65 -11.46 6.19
C SER A 514 2.35 -12.44 7.34
N SER A 515 3.39 -12.88 8.03
CA SER A 515 3.40 -14.22 8.64
C SER A 515 2.72 -14.41 10.01
N ILE A 516 1.92 -13.47 10.55
CA ILE A 516 1.15 -13.74 11.79
C ILE A 516 -0.32 -13.32 11.70
N GLU A 517 -0.64 -12.08 11.33
CA GLU A 517 -2.05 -11.63 11.24
C GLU A 517 -2.80 -12.31 10.09
N ASN A 518 -2.16 -12.49 8.93
CA ASN A 518 -2.79 -13.18 7.80
C ASN A 518 -2.94 -14.69 8.04
N ALA A 519 -2.06 -15.32 8.82
CA ALA A 519 -2.19 -16.74 9.17
C ALA A 519 -3.35 -16.98 10.15
N GLN A 520 -3.54 -16.10 11.14
CA GLN A 520 -4.64 -16.19 12.09
C GLN A 520 -5.99 -15.89 11.43
N LEU A 521 -6.06 -14.85 10.60
CA LEU A 521 -7.27 -14.53 9.83
C LEU A 521 -7.60 -15.67 8.87
N LYS A 522 -6.62 -16.19 8.13
CA LYS A 522 -6.82 -17.34 7.23
C LYS A 522 -7.40 -18.55 7.98
N LYS A 523 -6.79 -18.93 9.10
CA LYS A 523 -7.28 -20.06 9.90
C LYS A 523 -8.71 -19.83 10.39
N TYR A 524 -9.01 -18.62 10.84
CA TYR A 524 -10.35 -18.24 11.26
C TYR A 524 -11.37 -18.32 10.10
N LEU A 525 -11.01 -17.86 8.89
CA LEU A 525 -11.86 -17.97 7.71
C LEU A 525 -12.11 -19.43 7.29
N GLU A 526 -11.08 -20.29 7.37
CA GLU A 526 -11.23 -21.74 7.15
C GLU A 526 -12.16 -22.38 8.19
N GLU A 527 -12.01 -22.02 9.46
CA GLU A 527 -12.91 -22.46 10.54
C GLU A 527 -14.36 -22.01 10.27
N LEU A 528 -14.58 -20.76 9.87
CA LEU A 528 -15.91 -20.25 9.51
C LEU A 528 -16.52 -21.00 8.33
N HIS A 529 -15.77 -21.19 7.25
CA HIS A 529 -16.25 -21.91 6.07
C HIS A 529 -16.68 -23.34 6.41
N ASN A 530 -15.95 -24.02 7.30
CA ASN A 530 -16.30 -25.37 7.74
C ASN A 530 -17.53 -25.41 8.67
N LEU A 531 -17.84 -24.32 9.36
CA LEU A 531 -18.99 -24.22 10.27
C LEU A 531 -20.30 -23.92 9.54
N VAL A 532 -20.26 -23.43 8.30
CA VAL A 532 -21.46 -23.03 7.54
C VAL A 532 -21.59 -23.91 6.29
N ASN A 533 -22.63 -24.74 6.25
CA ASN A 533 -22.94 -25.53 5.04
C ASN A 533 -23.85 -24.72 4.10
N ILE A 534 -23.27 -24.13 3.06
CA ILE A 534 -23.92 -23.14 2.18
C ILE A 534 -24.55 -23.77 0.91
N GLN A 535 -24.51 -25.09 0.74
CA GLN A 535 -24.65 -25.78 -0.55
C GLN A 535 -25.94 -25.55 -1.38
N SER A 536 -26.92 -24.75 -0.94
CA SER A 536 -28.12 -24.42 -1.73
C SER A 536 -28.67 -22.99 -1.61
N ALA A 537 -28.13 -22.13 -0.76
CA ALA A 537 -28.67 -20.78 -0.53
C ALA A 537 -28.14 -19.79 -1.58
N LYS A 538 -29.03 -19.03 -2.23
CA LYS A 538 -28.63 -17.98 -3.20
C LYS A 538 -28.44 -16.64 -2.51
N LEU A 539 -29.25 -16.35 -1.49
CA LEU A 539 -29.22 -15.10 -0.75
C LEU A 539 -28.90 -15.37 0.73
N ILE A 540 -27.72 -14.92 1.17
CA ILE A 540 -27.22 -15.16 2.53
C ILE A 540 -27.15 -13.84 3.29
N GLY A 541 -27.82 -13.84 4.44
CA GLY A 541 -27.81 -12.75 5.39
C GLY A 541 -26.92 -13.02 6.58
N SER A 542 -26.54 -11.97 7.29
CA SER A 542 -25.89 -12.11 8.59
C SER A 542 -26.41 -11.15 9.65
N ILE A 543 -26.28 -11.58 10.90
CA ILE A 543 -26.46 -10.75 12.10
C ILE A 543 -25.29 -10.98 13.05
N VAL A 544 -24.78 -9.93 13.69
CA VAL A 544 -23.92 -10.06 14.87
C VAL A 544 -24.69 -9.60 16.09
N MET A 545 -24.66 -10.41 17.14
CA MET A 545 -25.38 -10.12 18.37
C MET A 545 -24.63 -10.61 19.60
N ASN A 546 -24.70 -9.85 20.69
CA ASN A 546 -24.08 -10.23 21.97
C ASN A 546 -24.98 -11.19 22.78
N CYS A 547 -26.30 -10.96 22.80
CA CYS A 547 -27.28 -11.82 23.47
C CYS A 547 -27.00 -12.09 24.95
N ASN A 548 -26.94 -11.04 25.76
CA ASN A 548 -26.54 -11.08 27.17
C ASN A 548 -27.70 -10.76 28.15
N PRO A 549 -28.79 -11.55 28.24
CA PRO A 549 -29.05 -12.84 27.60
C PRO A 549 -29.83 -12.70 26.27
N PHE A 550 -30.15 -13.82 25.62
CA PHE A 550 -31.08 -13.87 24.48
C PHE A 550 -32.49 -13.43 24.90
N THR A 551 -33.19 -12.65 24.06
CA THR A 551 -34.49 -12.02 24.42
C THR A 551 -35.47 -12.12 23.26
N LEU A 552 -36.76 -11.81 23.51
CA LEU A 552 -37.76 -11.75 22.43
C LEU A 552 -37.45 -10.66 21.39
N GLY A 553 -36.67 -9.63 21.76
CA GLY A 553 -36.16 -8.63 20.83
C GLY A 553 -35.13 -9.20 19.86
N HIS A 554 -34.18 -10.00 20.36
CA HIS A 554 -33.22 -10.69 19.49
C HIS A 554 -33.94 -11.69 18.55
N ARG A 555 -34.88 -12.46 19.10
CA ARG A 555 -35.69 -13.41 18.33
C ARG A 555 -36.45 -12.72 17.19
N TYR A 556 -37.06 -11.58 17.47
CA TYR A 556 -37.77 -10.78 16.47
C TYR A 556 -36.85 -10.28 15.35
N LEU A 557 -35.67 -9.76 15.69
CA LEU A 557 -34.69 -9.33 14.68
C LEU A 557 -34.30 -10.49 13.74
N ILE A 558 -34.12 -11.70 14.29
CA ILE A 558 -33.80 -12.91 13.52
C ILE A 558 -34.95 -13.28 12.59
N GLU A 559 -36.18 -13.31 13.11
CA GLU A 559 -37.38 -13.62 12.32
C GLU A 559 -37.56 -12.64 11.17
N LYS A 560 -37.35 -11.35 11.41
CA LYS A 560 -37.43 -10.32 10.35
C LYS A 560 -36.32 -10.40 9.32
N ALA A 561 -35.11 -10.74 9.73
CA ALA A 561 -34.01 -10.95 8.79
C ALA A 561 -34.27 -12.17 7.88
N LEU A 562 -34.81 -13.26 8.44
CA LEU A 562 -35.15 -14.48 7.69
C LEU A 562 -36.21 -14.25 6.61
N GLU A 563 -37.11 -13.28 6.78
CA GLU A 563 -38.08 -12.91 5.72
C GLU A 563 -37.39 -12.39 4.44
N CYS A 564 -36.12 -11.97 4.54
CA CYS A 564 -35.38 -11.28 3.47
C CYS A 564 -34.24 -12.10 2.83
N VAL A 565 -33.98 -13.33 3.30
CA VAL A 565 -32.84 -14.17 2.87
C VAL A 565 -33.21 -15.65 2.83
N ASP A 566 -32.48 -16.43 2.02
CA ASP A 566 -32.64 -17.89 1.97
C ASP A 566 -32.02 -18.55 3.21
N HIS A 567 -30.90 -17.99 3.69
CA HIS A 567 -30.15 -18.49 4.84
C HIS A 567 -29.58 -17.34 5.68
N LEU A 568 -29.66 -17.48 7.00
CA LEU A 568 -29.21 -16.46 7.94
C LEU A 568 -28.10 -17.00 8.84
N ILE A 569 -26.95 -16.34 8.80
CA ILE A 569 -25.81 -16.63 9.67
C ILE A 569 -25.84 -15.69 10.87
N ILE A 570 -25.90 -16.26 12.07
CA ILE A 570 -25.89 -15.53 13.33
C ILE A 570 -24.53 -15.71 13.98
N PHE A 571 -23.78 -14.62 14.06
CA PHE A 571 -22.53 -14.54 14.80
C PHE A 571 -22.80 -14.09 16.24
N VAL A 572 -22.46 -14.94 17.20
CA VAL A 572 -22.57 -14.63 18.63
C VAL A 572 -21.22 -14.09 19.12
N VAL A 573 -21.20 -12.86 19.63
CA VAL A 573 -19.96 -12.18 20.04
C VAL A 573 -19.18 -13.02 21.07
N GLU A 574 -17.97 -13.42 20.73
CA GLU A 574 -17.12 -14.36 21.51
C GLU A 574 -16.17 -13.62 22.48
N GLU A 575 -16.74 -12.85 23.40
CA GLU A 575 -15.98 -12.11 24.41
C GLU A 575 -16.56 -12.37 25.82
N ASN A 576 -15.68 -12.65 26.78
CA ASN A 576 -16.04 -13.04 28.15
C ASN A 576 -16.07 -11.86 29.12
N LYS A 577 -16.52 -10.68 28.64
CA LYS A 577 -16.69 -9.45 29.43
C LYS A 577 -18.17 -9.10 29.70
N SER A 578 -19.06 -10.09 29.62
CA SER A 578 -20.50 -9.94 29.79
C SER A 578 -20.99 -10.58 31.10
N TYR A 579 -22.22 -10.26 31.51
CA TYR A 579 -22.87 -10.85 32.68
C TYR A 579 -23.07 -12.37 32.54
N PHE A 580 -23.46 -12.82 31.35
CA PHE A 580 -23.49 -14.23 30.97
C PHE A 580 -22.22 -14.61 30.22
N SER A 581 -21.68 -15.81 30.48
CA SER A 581 -20.51 -16.32 29.76
C SER A 581 -20.82 -16.53 28.28
N PHE A 582 -19.80 -16.56 27.42
CA PHE A 582 -20.01 -16.84 26.00
C PHE A 582 -20.74 -18.17 25.77
N GLU A 583 -20.37 -19.21 26.52
CA GLU A 583 -20.97 -20.55 26.42
C GLU A 583 -22.47 -20.51 26.74
N ASP A 584 -22.84 -19.79 27.80
CA ASP A 584 -24.26 -19.61 28.16
C ASP A 584 -24.99 -18.82 27.06
N ARG A 585 -24.37 -17.76 26.51
CA ARG A 585 -24.99 -16.91 25.48
C ARG A 585 -25.21 -17.65 24.16
N ILE A 586 -24.21 -18.35 23.64
CA ILE A 586 -24.34 -19.08 22.36
C ILE A 586 -25.34 -20.23 22.49
N GLU A 587 -25.39 -20.90 23.64
CA GLU A 587 -26.38 -21.95 23.91
C GLU A 587 -27.81 -21.38 23.95
N LEU A 588 -27.99 -20.23 24.59
CA LEU A 588 -29.28 -19.54 24.64
C LEU A 588 -29.76 -19.11 23.25
N VAL A 589 -28.86 -18.67 22.37
CA VAL A 589 -29.19 -18.34 20.98
C VAL A 589 -29.58 -19.60 20.21
N ARG A 590 -28.82 -20.69 20.33
CA ARG A 590 -29.12 -21.98 19.66
C ARG A 590 -30.49 -22.52 20.08
N ARG A 591 -30.76 -22.66 21.38
CA ARG A 591 -32.08 -23.09 21.87
C ARG A 591 -33.18 -22.09 21.53
N GLY A 592 -32.83 -20.82 21.43
CA GLY A 592 -33.72 -19.73 21.07
C GLY A 592 -34.03 -19.64 19.58
N THR A 593 -33.40 -20.47 18.74
CA THR A 593 -33.55 -20.48 17.27
C THR A 593 -33.70 -21.89 16.69
N GLU A 594 -33.77 -22.92 17.53
CA GLU A 594 -33.82 -24.34 17.14
C GLU A 594 -34.99 -24.68 16.21
N ASP A 595 -36.11 -23.99 16.36
CA ASP A 595 -37.30 -24.16 15.53
C ASP A 595 -37.24 -23.39 14.20
N LEU A 596 -36.23 -22.54 13.98
CA LEU A 596 -36.06 -21.77 12.76
C LEU A 596 -35.22 -22.54 11.74
N ILE A 597 -35.78 -22.73 10.54
CA ILE A 597 -35.10 -23.37 9.41
C ILE A 597 -34.16 -22.35 8.75
N ASN A 598 -33.06 -22.83 8.16
CA ASN A 598 -32.05 -22.02 7.46
C ASN A 598 -31.37 -20.96 8.34
N VAL A 599 -31.22 -21.25 9.63
CA VAL A 599 -30.42 -20.46 10.57
C VAL A 599 -29.15 -21.23 10.93
N THR A 600 -28.01 -20.56 10.92
CA THR A 600 -26.75 -21.11 11.41
C THR A 600 -26.17 -20.21 12.50
N VAL A 601 -26.01 -20.75 13.70
CA VAL A 601 -25.50 -20.01 14.86
C VAL A 601 -24.05 -20.40 15.13
N ILE A 602 -23.15 -19.44 14.97
CA ILE A 602 -21.69 -19.63 15.09
C ILE A 602 -21.04 -18.59 15.99
N PRO A 603 -19.86 -18.90 16.56
CA PRO A 603 -19.06 -17.92 17.28
C PRO A 603 -18.61 -16.79 16.34
N SER A 604 -18.50 -15.57 16.87
CA SER A 604 -17.93 -14.45 16.12
C SER A 604 -16.41 -14.53 16.00
N GLY A 605 -15.73 -15.29 16.86
CA GLY A 605 -14.28 -15.35 16.90
C GLY A 605 -13.60 -14.01 17.18
N LYS A 606 -12.33 -13.92 16.80
CA LYS A 606 -11.44 -12.79 17.15
C LYS A 606 -11.48 -11.62 16.17
N PHE A 607 -12.30 -11.67 15.13
CA PHE A 607 -12.29 -10.71 14.02
C PHE A 607 -13.62 -10.00 13.79
N ILE A 608 -14.58 -10.17 14.70
CA ILE A 608 -15.88 -9.51 14.69
C ILE A 608 -16.19 -9.01 16.11
N ILE A 609 -16.27 -7.69 16.29
CA ILE A 609 -16.55 -7.00 17.56
C ILE A 609 -15.71 -7.60 18.69
N SER A 610 -14.40 -7.74 18.44
CA SER A 610 -13.46 -8.32 19.39
C SER A 610 -12.58 -7.25 20.02
N THR A 611 -11.94 -7.56 21.14
CA THR A 611 -10.92 -6.68 21.74
C THR A 611 -9.72 -6.39 20.85
N VAL A 612 -9.52 -7.17 19.77
CA VAL A 612 -8.43 -7.01 18.79
C VAL A 612 -8.81 -6.06 17.65
N THR A 613 -10.09 -6.04 17.28
CA THR A 613 -10.61 -5.28 16.13
C THR A 613 -11.42 -4.06 16.55
N PHE A 614 -11.96 -4.08 17.76
CA PHE A 614 -12.81 -3.07 18.35
C PHE A 614 -12.70 -3.04 19.91
N PRO A 615 -11.52 -2.71 20.46
CA PRO A 615 -11.28 -2.69 21.92
C PRO A 615 -12.21 -1.76 22.71
N GLU A 616 -12.67 -0.67 22.09
CA GLU A 616 -13.50 0.37 22.70
C GLU A 616 -14.94 -0.08 22.95
N TYR A 617 -15.46 -1.08 22.22
CA TYR A 617 -16.82 -1.60 22.38
C TYR A 617 -17.08 -2.16 23.78
N PHE A 618 -16.04 -2.56 24.51
CA PHE A 618 -16.14 -3.14 25.86
C PHE A 618 -15.95 -2.12 27.00
N ASN A 619 -15.69 -0.86 26.69
CA ASN A 619 -15.48 0.23 27.65
C ASN A 619 -16.58 1.32 27.55
N LYS A 620 -17.82 0.93 27.29
CA LYS A 620 -18.96 1.83 26.98
C LYS A 620 -19.26 2.86 28.08
N ASP A 621 -18.91 2.58 29.33
CA ASP A 621 -19.22 3.45 30.46
C ASP A 621 -18.36 4.73 30.55
N ASN A 622 -17.24 4.80 29.80
CA ASN A 622 -16.27 5.92 29.88
C ASN A 622 -16.16 6.78 28.60
N LEU A 623 -16.94 6.52 27.53
CA LEU A 623 -16.69 7.05 26.18
C LEU A 623 -17.88 7.77 25.52
N GLN A 624 -18.63 8.58 26.28
CA GLN A 624 -19.82 9.27 25.74
C GLN A 624 -19.54 10.39 24.73
N ASN A 625 -18.29 10.84 24.55
CA ASN A 625 -17.92 12.01 23.71
C ASN A 625 -16.69 11.79 22.79
N VAL A 626 -16.33 10.54 22.46
CA VAL A 626 -15.15 10.24 21.61
C VAL A 626 -15.62 9.66 20.28
N SER A 627 -15.07 10.17 19.16
CA SER A 627 -15.21 9.54 17.84
C SER A 627 -14.35 8.28 17.82
N ILE A 628 -14.99 7.11 17.72
CA ILE A 628 -14.30 5.82 17.74
C ILE A 628 -14.15 5.32 16.30
N ASP A 629 -12.92 5.00 15.87
CA ASP A 629 -12.66 4.40 14.56
C ASP A 629 -13.00 2.90 14.58
N MET A 630 -14.14 2.58 13.99
CA MET A 630 -14.67 1.21 13.90
C MET A 630 -14.47 0.62 12.49
N SER A 631 -13.78 1.34 11.61
CA SER A 631 -13.64 0.99 10.20
C SER A 631 -12.90 -0.33 10.02
N LYS A 632 -11.90 -0.62 10.88
CA LYS A 632 -11.11 -1.86 10.81
C LYS A 632 -11.96 -3.12 10.97
N ASP A 633 -12.86 -3.17 11.96
CA ASP A 633 -13.78 -4.30 12.18
C ASP A 633 -14.71 -4.50 10.98
N ILE A 634 -15.33 -3.40 10.51
CA ILE A 634 -16.30 -3.41 9.42
C ILE A 634 -15.64 -3.82 8.10
N ARG A 635 -14.42 -3.34 7.83
CA ARG A 635 -13.64 -3.68 6.63
C ARG A 635 -13.18 -5.14 6.65
N ILE A 636 -12.78 -5.68 7.79
CA ILE A 636 -12.46 -7.11 7.92
C ILE A 636 -13.71 -7.95 7.64
N PHE A 637 -14.85 -7.56 8.21
CA PHE A 637 -16.11 -8.22 7.95
C PHE A 637 -16.47 -8.20 6.46
N GLY A 638 -16.49 -7.02 5.84
CA GLY A 638 -16.87 -6.86 4.44
C GLY A 638 -15.92 -7.53 3.46
N LYS A 639 -14.61 -7.33 3.62
CA LYS A 639 -13.59 -7.85 2.67
C LYS A 639 -13.41 -9.36 2.77
N HIS A 640 -13.40 -9.90 3.98
CA HIS A 640 -12.95 -11.27 4.21
C HIS A 640 -14.10 -12.19 4.62
N ILE A 641 -14.82 -11.84 5.69
CA ILE A 641 -15.82 -12.74 6.29
C ILE A 641 -17.04 -12.88 5.39
N ALA A 642 -17.56 -11.75 4.92
CA ALA A 642 -18.71 -11.71 4.03
C ALA A 642 -18.41 -12.40 2.70
N THR A 643 -17.24 -12.15 2.12
CA THR A 643 -16.76 -12.83 0.90
C THR A 643 -16.65 -14.35 1.10
N THR A 644 -16.00 -14.81 2.18
CA THR A 644 -15.83 -16.25 2.44
C THR A 644 -17.14 -16.99 2.63
N LEU A 645 -18.15 -16.32 3.19
CA LEU A 645 -19.46 -16.91 3.48
C LEU A 645 -20.55 -16.49 2.49
N ASN A 646 -20.17 -15.80 1.40
CA ASN A 646 -21.06 -15.26 0.39
C ASN A 646 -22.24 -14.44 0.97
N ILE A 647 -21.99 -13.67 2.02
CA ILE A 647 -22.97 -12.81 2.68
C ILE A 647 -23.16 -11.55 1.83
N SER A 648 -24.40 -11.29 1.42
CA SER A 648 -24.78 -10.10 0.64
C SER A 648 -25.67 -9.13 1.43
N LYS A 649 -26.21 -9.57 2.58
CA LYS A 649 -27.07 -8.75 3.42
C LYS A 649 -26.63 -8.76 4.88
N ARG A 650 -26.70 -7.60 5.51
CA ARG A 650 -26.39 -7.40 6.93
C ARG A 650 -27.58 -6.80 7.64
N PHE A 651 -28.09 -7.46 8.68
CA PHE A 651 -29.22 -6.96 9.47
C PHE A 651 -28.74 -6.47 10.84
N ILE A 652 -29.19 -5.29 11.22
CA ILE A 652 -28.92 -4.65 12.51
C ILE A 652 -30.23 -4.23 13.16
N GLY A 653 -30.29 -4.27 14.49
CA GLY A 653 -31.41 -3.69 15.22
C GLY A 653 -31.19 -2.20 15.42
N GLU A 654 -32.26 -1.42 15.35
CA GLU A 654 -32.25 0.00 15.73
C GLU A 654 -31.75 0.15 17.18
N GLU A 655 -30.89 1.14 17.44
CA GLU A 655 -30.38 1.45 18.77
C GLU A 655 -30.38 2.97 19.00
N PRO A 656 -31.48 3.53 19.55
CA PRO A 656 -31.59 4.97 19.76
C PRO A 656 -30.92 5.44 21.06
N ILE A 657 -30.56 4.53 21.97
CA ILE A 657 -30.13 4.86 23.34
C ILE A 657 -28.61 4.73 23.53
N ASP A 658 -28.00 3.66 23.02
CA ASP A 658 -26.54 3.44 23.12
C ASP A 658 -25.80 4.15 21.98
N TYR A 659 -25.13 5.26 22.31
CA TYR A 659 -24.39 6.10 21.37
C TYR A 659 -23.30 5.34 20.59
N VAL A 660 -22.54 4.44 21.24
CA VAL A 660 -21.46 3.69 20.60
C VAL A 660 -22.03 2.73 19.58
N THR A 661 -23.10 2.02 19.94
CA THR A 661 -23.79 1.10 19.03
C THR A 661 -24.47 1.85 17.88
N LYS A 662 -25.01 3.05 18.13
CA LYS A 662 -25.57 3.91 17.08
C LYS A 662 -24.50 4.38 16.09
N GLN A 663 -23.32 4.80 16.58
CA GLN A 663 -22.20 5.15 15.70
C GLN A 663 -21.77 3.93 14.87
N TYR A 664 -21.67 2.75 15.49
CA TYR A 664 -21.33 1.52 14.77
C TYR A 664 -22.35 1.19 13.66
N ASN A 665 -23.65 1.31 13.95
CA ASN A 665 -24.71 1.15 12.96
C ASN A 665 -24.57 2.13 11.78
N ASN A 666 -24.18 3.38 12.04
CA ASN A 666 -23.95 4.37 10.98
C ASN A 666 -22.73 4.00 10.12
N SER A 667 -21.60 3.66 10.74
CA SER A 667 -20.40 3.25 10.00
C SER A 667 -20.62 1.97 9.20
N LEU A 668 -21.44 1.03 9.69
CA LEU A 668 -21.84 -0.14 8.89
C LEU A 668 -22.56 0.27 7.60
N LYS A 669 -23.51 1.21 7.68
CA LYS A 669 -24.27 1.70 6.54
C LYS A 669 -23.41 2.48 5.54
N GLU A 670 -22.32 3.09 5.98
CA GLU A 670 -21.38 3.81 5.11
C GLU A 670 -20.39 2.85 4.43
N ILE A 671 -19.79 1.93 5.19
CA ILE A 671 -18.63 1.15 4.74
C ILE A 671 -19.03 -0.16 4.05
N LEU A 672 -20.03 -0.89 4.54
CA LEU A 672 -20.39 -2.21 3.98
C LEU A 672 -20.91 -2.16 2.53
N PRO A 673 -21.63 -1.11 2.08
CA PRO A 673 -21.98 -0.99 0.67
C PRO A 673 -20.77 -0.94 -0.28
N LEU A 674 -19.60 -0.49 0.18
CA LEU A 674 -18.35 -0.50 -0.60
C LEU A 674 -17.86 -1.94 -0.89
N TYR A 675 -18.40 -2.93 -0.18
CA TYR A 675 -18.14 -4.36 -0.35
C TYR A 675 -19.36 -5.10 -0.93
N ASN A 676 -20.31 -4.39 -1.54
CA ASN A 676 -21.56 -4.94 -2.10
C ASN A 676 -22.44 -5.66 -1.06
N ILE A 677 -22.44 -5.19 0.18
CA ILE A 677 -23.28 -5.72 1.26
C ILE A 677 -24.34 -4.68 1.62
N GLU A 678 -25.60 -5.06 1.43
CA GLU A 678 -26.73 -4.21 1.81
C GLU A 678 -26.96 -4.25 3.33
N VAL A 679 -27.11 -3.08 3.97
CA VAL A 679 -27.33 -2.97 5.41
C VAL A 679 -28.78 -2.59 5.70
N PHE A 680 -29.49 -3.45 6.43
CA PHE A 680 -30.88 -3.27 6.82
C PHE A 680 -30.99 -3.04 8.32
N GLU A 681 -31.53 -1.88 8.71
CA GLU A 681 -31.85 -1.59 10.11
C GLU A 681 -33.32 -1.92 10.41
N ILE A 682 -33.55 -2.79 11.37
CA ILE A 682 -34.88 -3.27 11.77
C ILE A 682 -35.33 -2.52 13.05
N PRO A 683 -36.53 -1.91 13.04
CA PRO A 683 -37.08 -1.22 14.21
C PRO A 683 -37.17 -2.13 15.43
N ARG A 684 -37.00 -1.56 16.64
CA ARG A 684 -37.05 -2.35 17.87
C ARG A 684 -38.44 -2.93 18.16
N LYS A 685 -38.44 -4.13 18.76
CA LYS A 685 -39.64 -4.73 19.32
C LYS A 685 -39.98 -4.15 20.69
N GLU A 686 -41.22 -3.70 20.82
CA GLU A 686 -41.78 -3.18 22.06
C GLU A 686 -42.78 -4.17 22.68
N HIS A 687 -42.92 -4.10 24.00
CA HIS A 687 -43.94 -4.80 24.77
C HIS A 687 -44.45 -3.85 25.85
N ASN A 688 -45.77 -3.59 25.88
CA ASN A 688 -46.41 -2.61 26.77
C ASN A 688 -45.73 -1.23 26.71
N ASP A 689 -45.54 -0.68 25.50
CA ASP A 689 -44.89 0.62 25.23
C ASP A 689 -43.46 0.74 25.76
N GLN A 690 -42.80 -0.40 25.97
CA GLN A 690 -41.45 -0.47 26.46
C GLN A 690 -40.59 -1.39 25.59
N VAL A 691 -39.42 -0.88 25.20
CA VAL A 691 -38.40 -1.66 24.49
C VAL A 691 -37.98 -2.87 25.30
N ILE A 692 -38.00 -4.05 24.66
CA ILE A 692 -37.41 -5.29 25.18
C ILE A 692 -35.89 -5.20 25.08
N SER A 693 -35.17 -5.25 26.20
CA SER A 693 -33.71 -5.20 26.21
C SER A 693 -33.09 -6.21 27.18
N ALA A 694 -31.90 -6.69 26.83
CA ALA A 694 -31.14 -7.63 27.66
C ALA A 694 -30.77 -7.04 29.03
N SER A 695 -30.52 -5.72 29.09
CA SER A 695 -30.24 -5.01 30.34
C SER A 695 -31.41 -5.03 31.32
N LYS A 696 -32.66 -4.95 30.84
CA LYS A 696 -33.85 -5.11 31.69
C LYS A 696 -33.96 -6.52 32.26
N VAL A 697 -33.65 -7.54 31.46
CA VAL A 697 -33.64 -8.94 31.94
C VAL A 697 -32.65 -9.11 33.09
N ARG A 698 -31.44 -8.57 32.97
CA ARG A 698 -30.42 -8.63 34.05
C ARG A 698 -30.90 -7.93 35.32
N LYS A 699 -31.52 -6.76 35.20
CA LYS A 699 -32.12 -6.04 36.33
C LYS A 699 -33.21 -6.87 37.02
N TYR A 700 -34.14 -7.46 36.26
CA TYR A 700 -35.17 -8.32 36.86
C TYR A 700 -34.60 -9.59 37.48
N LEU A 701 -33.49 -10.10 36.95
CA LEU A 701 -32.78 -11.25 37.51
C LEU A 701 -32.14 -10.91 38.87
N GLU A 702 -31.52 -9.73 38.99
CA GLU A 702 -31.01 -9.19 40.26
C GLU A 702 -32.15 -9.00 41.28
N GLU A 703 -33.32 -8.53 40.84
CA GLU A 703 -34.53 -8.37 41.64
C GLU A 703 -35.27 -9.71 41.91
N LYS A 704 -34.81 -10.82 41.33
CA LYS A 704 -35.47 -12.15 41.35
C LYS A 704 -36.92 -12.15 40.86
N ASP A 705 -37.30 -11.20 40.00
CA ASP A 705 -38.65 -11.08 39.44
C ASP A 705 -38.81 -11.95 38.18
N PHE A 706 -38.91 -13.26 38.39
CA PHE A 706 -39.08 -14.23 37.30
C PHE A 706 -40.41 -14.08 36.55
N ASN A 707 -41.42 -13.41 37.11
CA ASN A 707 -42.67 -13.20 36.39
C ASN A 707 -42.46 -12.20 35.24
N LYS A 708 -41.78 -11.07 35.52
CA LYS A 708 -41.44 -10.10 34.47
C LYS A 708 -40.43 -10.63 33.45
N ILE A 709 -39.45 -11.45 33.88
CA ILE A 709 -38.49 -12.07 32.95
C ILE A 709 -39.23 -12.90 31.90
N LYS A 710 -40.23 -13.68 32.32
CA LYS A 710 -41.01 -14.57 31.43
C LYS A 710 -41.71 -13.83 30.28
N GLU A 711 -42.04 -12.55 30.47
CA GLU A 711 -42.75 -11.73 29.47
C GLU A 711 -41.83 -11.24 28.34
N ILE A 712 -40.52 -11.16 28.58
CA ILE A 712 -39.57 -10.48 27.67
C ILE A 712 -38.49 -11.39 27.08
N VAL A 713 -38.45 -12.67 27.47
CA VAL A 713 -37.51 -13.67 26.95
C VAL A 713 -38.22 -14.89 26.36
N PRO A 714 -37.62 -15.61 25.40
CA PRO A 714 -38.16 -16.87 24.90
C PRO A 714 -38.24 -17.92 26.02
N ARG A 715 -39.14 -18.90 25.86
CA ARG A 715 -39.31 -19.99 26.82
C ARG A 715 -38.00 -20.71 27.16
N SER A 716 -37.16 -20.96 26.16
CA SER A 716 -35.85 -21.60 26.34
C SER A 716 -34.92 -20.79 27.26
N THR A 717 -34.87 -19.46 27.08
CA THR A 717 -34.13 -18.57 27.97
C THR A 717 -34.73 -18.53 29.37
N TYR A 718 -36.06 -18.46 29.49
CA TYR A 718 -36.72 -18.44 30.79
C TYR A 718 -36.40 -19.68 31.62
N GLU A 719 -36.52 -20.88 31.04
CA GLU A 719 -36.23 -22.12 31.73
C GLU A 719 -34.74 -22.23 32.11
N PHE A 720 -33.83 -21.79 31.23
CA PHE A 720 -32.40 -21.73 31.53
C PHE A 720 -32.11 -20.84 32.75
N LEU A 721 -32.64 -19.61 32.75
CA LEU A 721 -32.45 -18.67 33.86
C LEU A 721 -33.06 -19.20 35.16
N LYS A 722 -34.25 -19.82 35.07
CA LYS A 722 -34.94 -20.42 36.21
C LYS A 722 -34.16 -21.58 36.81
N GLN A 723 -33.57 -22.45 35.98
CA GLN A 723 -32.81 -23.59 36.47
C GLN A 723 -31.52 -23.18 37.19
N ARG A 724 -30.90 -22.06 36.78
CA ARG A 724 -29.55 -21.66 37.22
C ARG A 724 -29.54 -20.55 38.27
N TYR A 725 -30.60 -19.74 38.35
CA TYR A 725 -30.64 -18.52 39.19
C TYR A 725 -31.90 -18.36 40.06
N LYS A 726 -32.92 -19.23 39.91
CA LYS A 726 -34.09 -19.23 40.80
C LYS A 726 -33.83 -20.10 42.01
#